data_AF-M4V9L2-F1
#
_entry.id   AF-M4V9L2-F1
#
_cell.length_a   1.000
_cell.length_b   1.000
_cell.length_c   1.000
_cell.angle_alpha   90.00
_cell.angle_beta   90.00
_cell.angle_gamma   90.00
#
_symmetry.space_group_name_H-M   'P 1'
#
loop_
_entity.id
_entity.type
_entity.pdbx_description
1 polymer ?
#
loop_
_entity_poly.entity_id
_entity_poly.type
_entity_poly.pdbx_seq_one_letter_code
_entity_poly.pdbx_strand_id
1 'polypeptide(L)'
;MKNFVALIILLSVGFAEAKPQTAKVKNSKRKPAQEQAVAPDTLVLIGQIAGRYFADADSHSYVLGYIEMKDRVIQKMAKIQESEIENYIQQNPSKQILKLKRAGSVQYDVIYPGLINLHNHTKQNNLPVWEDAQGQFANRFEWREWPNYKHAVSGNMNPWVTYARAIECATYRWSELSALVLGTTYLQGPSSCVENFGVQRVEDASAYVSAKAAVQAPTDLVIPQDMEFVWAELGPVIRSGKTYEYALAEAIKKYCPTIPVTEQNINSSEMLKTLKDQKQLAELCVKEGLPNRFIRYVYWVHPTIAGRKNYFNSTSKKPAALIAHLAEGRRDDEYNKKEYEILKLLGLDLPFVNLVHGVGIPSETYPELASKNIGLIWSPFSNLILYSQTLDIAAAYKAGVNLALGSDWVPTGTKSVLEEVKIARNYILKDVDKENLVSTFTGGTGKVEKIDEELYKMMTENPAKMINHYEIKTGPVTKTNPSGYAEAAVGRLAEGAMGSVIVVSHQNANPYTNLVVHATEKDINLVVIDGKPSYGNRSYLDALGYQGRYEPLPVDSADHSTVALKHEIAQPAEPDPENRLQFLAALIRSFSGTEFKPQDKCGFSEEKVLVTSNSVEANADMRSFREATGMDLDKAHDLTRVLAINIMTQSRNKLDPKEGKPEYALKYFPALYSCNDSNHMRRITNFIKLEGSDDFEANRKYRSQVIERDKLGRIPQQLADKYK
;
A
#
# COMPACT_ATOMS: atom_id res chain seq x y z
N MET A 1 -34.63 40.73 42.06
CA MET A 1 -35.98 41.04 42.62
C MET A 1 -37.03 40.49 41.65
N LYS A 2 -38.09 39.83 42.14
CA LYS A 2 -39.52 40.23 42.03
C LYS A 2 -40.03 40.50 40.59
N ASN A 3 -41.15 39.97 40.07
CA ASN A 3 -42.27 39.09 40.51
C ASN A 3 -42.84 38.43 39.21
N PHE A 4 -43.74 37.43 39.12
CA PHE A 4 -44.50 36.47 39.97
C PHE A 4 -44.84 35.27 39.03
N VAL A 5 -45.25 34.04 39.39
CA VAL A 5 -46.15 33.43 40.41
C VAL A 5 -47.66 33.56 40.14
N ALA A 6 -48.22 32.52 39.51
CA ALA A 6 -49.61 32.02 39.58
C ALA A 6 -49.72 30.70 38.78
N LEU A 7 -50.49 29.65 39.09
CA LEU A 7 -51.25 29.20 40.28
C LEU A 7 -51.53 27.66 40.08
N ILE A 8 -51.32 26.76 41.06
CA ILE A 8 -52.37 26.05 41.87
C ILE A 8 -53.21 24.97 41.12
N ILE A 9 -53.51 23.74 41.62
CA ILE A 9 -53.06 22.97 42.82
C ILE A 9 -53.52 21.47 42.74
N LEU A 10 -53.41 20.71 43.85
CA LEU A 10 -53.72 19.27 44.09
C LEU A 10 -52.64 18.27 43.58
N LEU A 11 -51.97 17.44 44.39
CA LEU A 11 -52.34 16.51 45.50
C LEU A 11 -52.89 15.15 45.00
N SER A 12 -52.50 13.97 45.53
CA SER A 12 -51.37 13.62 46.42
C SER A 12 -51.26 12.09 46.67
N VAL A 13 -50.03 11.60 46.93
CA VAL A 13 -49.65 10.28 47.52
C VAL A 13 -49.97 8.99 46.71
N GLY A 14 -48.93 8.17 46.51
CA GLY A 14 -49.03 6.78 46.04
C GLY A 14 -47.62 6.18 45.83
N PHE A 15 -47.32 5.03 46.45
CA PHE A 15 -45.97 4.44 46.49
C PHE A 15 -45.77 3.29 45.48
N ALA A 16 -44.49 2.90 45.33
CA ALA A 16 -43.96 1.63 44.81
C ALA A 16 -43.64 1.51 43.31
N GLU A 17 -42.71 0.60 43.02
CA GLU A 17 -41.86 0.53 41.83
C GLU A 17 -42.46 -0.33 40.69
N ALA A 18 -42.23 0.08 39.44
CA ALA A 18 -42.23 -0.83 38.28
C ALA A 18 -41.40 -0.26 37.11
N LYS A 19 -40.63 -1.11 36.42
CA LYS A 19 -39.98 -0.76 35.14
C LYS A 19 -40.98 -0.90 33.98
N PRO A 20 -41.21 0.13 33.15
CA PRO A 20 -41.95 -0.01 31.90
C PRO A 20 -41.14 -0.81 30.86
N GLN A 21 -41.84 -1.59 30.03
CA GLN A 21 -41.23 -2.44 29.00
C GLN A 21 -41.08 -1.72 27.65
N THR A 22 -40.10 -2.13 26.83
CA THR A 22 -39.91 -1.61 25.48
C THR A 22 -40.95 -2.16 24.50
N ALA A 23 -41.90 -1.31 24.09
CA ALA A 23 -42.89 -1.66 23.07
C ALA A 23 -42.24 -1.83 21.69
N LYS A 24 -42.30 -3.05 21.12
CA LYS A 24 -41.74 -3.35 19.79
C LYS A 24 -42.64 -2.82 18.66
N VAL A 25 -42.30 -1.66 18.10
CA VAL A 25 -42.88 -1.19 16.83
C VAL A 25 -42.39 -2.11 15.69
N LYS A 26 -43.32 -2.75 14.96
CA LYS A 26 -43.01 -3.60 13.82
C LYS A 26 -42.75 -2.75 12.56
N ASN A 27 -41.50 -2.37 12.32
CA ASN A 27 -41.12 -1.81 11.01
C ASN A 27 -41.31 -2.86 9.91
N SER A 28 -42.22 -2.59 8.97
CA SER A 28 -42.45 -3.42 7.79
C SER A 28 -41.31 -3.25 6.80
N LYS A 29 -40.49 -4.29 6.63
CA LYS A 29 -39.37 -4.30 5.68
C LYS A 29 -39.88 -4.34 4.23
N ARG A 30 -40.17 -3.17 3.63
CA ARG A 30 -40.05 -3.03 2.18
C ARG A 30 -38.55 -2.97 1.85
N LYS A 31 -38.00 -4.08 1.36
CA LYS A 31 -36.72 -4.05 0.63
C LYS A 31 -36.87 -3.12 -0.59
N PRO A 32 -35.91 -2.24 -0.90
CA PRO A 32 -35.69 -1.83 -2.27
C PRO A 32 -35.34 -3.07 -3.08
N ALA A 33 -36.07 -3.34 -4.16
CA ALA A 33 -35.75 -4.41 -5.09
C ALA A 33 -34.74 -3.89 -6.12
N GLN A 34 -33.48 -3.75 -5.72
CA GLN A 34 -32.37 -3.82 -6.67
C GLN A 34 -31.95 -5.28 -6.78
N GLU A 35 -32.04 -5.79 -8.01
CA GLU A 35 -31.71 -7.16 -8.33
C GLU A 35 -30.19 -7.32 -8.41
N GLN A 36 -29.56 -7.52 -7.25
CA GLN A 36 -28.18 -7.99 -7.17
C GLN A 36 -28.12 -9.36 -7.87
N ALA A 37 -27.71 -9.35 -9.14
CA ALA A 37 -27.48 -10.56 -9.89
C ALA A 37 -26.48 -11.44 -9.13
N VAL A 38 -26.87 -12.67 -8.87
CA VAL A 38 -26.00 -13.66 -8.22
C VAL A 38 -24.82 -13.90 -9.16
N ALA A 39 -23.64 -13.40 -8.76
CA ALA A 39 -22.39 -13.75 -9.41
C ALA A 39 -22.26 -15.29 -9.42
N PRO A 40 -21.71 -15.90 -10.49
CA PRO A 40 -21.71 -17.34 -10.63
C PRO A 40 -20.95 -18.01 -9.49
N ASP A 41 -21.38 -19.22 -9.14
CA ASP A 41 -20.64 -20.10 -8.23
C ASP A 41 -19.20 -20.34 -8.71
N THR A 42 -18.98 -20.39 -10.03
CA THR A 42 -17.68 -20.64 -10.67
C THR A 42 -17.44 -19.72 -11.87
N LEU A 43 -16.30 -19.03 -11.86
CA LEU A 43 -15.72 -18.35 -13.02
C LEU A 43 -14.60 -19.24 -13.62
N VAL A 44 -14.55 -19.36 -14.94
CA VAL A 44 -13.47 -20.05 -15.66
C VAL A 44 -12.83 -19.09 -16.67
N LEU A 45 -11.51 -18.99 -16.64
CA LEU A 45 -10.72 -18.26 -17.63
C LEU A 45 -9.95 -19.26 -18.49
N ILE A 46 -10.03 -19.13 -19.82
CA ILE A 46 -9.30 -19.96 -20.79
C ILE A 46 -8.34 -19.06 -21.57
N GLY A 47 -7.03 -19.32 -21.47
CA GLY A 47 -5.99 -18.48 -22.09
C GLY A 47 -4.59 -19.08 -21.99
N GLN A 48 -3.56 -18.31 -22.35
CA GLN A 48 -2.17 -18.76 -22.16
C GLN A 48 -1.79 -18.68 -20.68
N ILE A 49 -1.01 -19.65 -20.21
CA ILE A 49 -0.44 -19.67 -18.86
C ILE A 49 1.06 -19.96 -18.99
N ALA A 50 1.89 -19.29 -18.18
CA ALA A 50 3.33 -19.53 -18.16
C ALA A 50 3.65 -21.00 -17.79
N GLY A 51 4.52 -21.65 -18.57
CA GLY A 51 4.81 -23.08 -18.43
C GLY A 51 5.34 -23.49 -17.05
N ARG A 52 5.92 -22.55 -16.27
CA ARG A 52 6.38 -22.77 -14.88
C ARG A 52 5.34 -23.38 -13.94
N TYR A 53 4.04 -23.24 -14.25
CA TYR A 53 2.94 -23.74 -13.44
C TYR A 53 2.46 -25.15 -13.85
N PHE A 54 3.15 -25.81 -14.78
CA PHE A 54 2.95 -27.22 -15.14
C PHE A 54 4.28 -27.99 -15.02
N ALA A 55 4.25 -29.18 -14.42
CA ALA A 55 5.47 -29.96 -14.13
C ALA A 55 6.15 -30.55 -15.39
N ASP A 56 5.47 -30.52 -16.53
CA ASP A 56 5.81 -31.12 -17.82
C ASP A 56 5.87 -30.08 -18.95
N ALA A 57 6.22 -28.82 -18.64
CA ALA A 57 6.38 -27.74 -19.61
C ALA A 57 7.65 -26.92 -19.35
N ASP A 58 8.19 -26.28 -20.40
CA ASP A 58 9.32 -25.37 -20.26
C ASP A 58 8.89 -24.09 -19.53
N SER A 59 9.67 -23.65 -18.54
CA SER A 59 9.29 -22.52 -17.69
C SER A 59 9.27 -21.17 -18.41
N HIS A 60 9.92 -21.03 -19.57
CA HIS A 60 9.98 -19.82 -20.38
C HIS A 60 9.03 -19.89 -21.59
N SER A 61 8.16 -20.90 -21.65
CA SER A 61 7.13 -21.09 -22.68
C SER A 61 5.72 -20.75 -22.18
N TYR A 62 4.73 -20.79 -23.08
CA TYR A 62 3.32 -20.77 -22.74
C TYR A 62 2.65 -22.13 -22.97
N VAL A 63 1.62 -22.39 -22.17
CA VAL A 63 0.71 -23.52 -22.30
C VAL A 63 -0.72 -22.99 -22.37
N LEU A 64 -1.48 -23.39 -23.38
CA LEU A 64 -2.92 -23.11 -23.45
C LEU A 64 -3.62 -23.92 -22.37
N GLY A 65 -4.38 -23.24 -21.50
CA GLY A 65 -4.97 -23.85 -20.32
C GLY A 65 -6.17 -23.07 -19.80
N TYR A 66 -6.70 -23.56 -18.69
CA TYR A 66 -7.75 -22.88 -17.96
C TYR A 66 -7.54 -22.94 -16.45
N ILE A 67 -8.10 -21.95 -15.76
CA ILE A 67 -8.29 -21.95 -14.31
C ILE A 67 -9.78 -21.86 -13.99
N GLU A 68 -10.26 -22.71 -13.09
CA GLU A 68 -11.60 -22.62 -12.51
C GLU A 68 -11.50 -21.99 -11.12
N MET A 69 -12.20 -20.88 -10.91
CA MET A 69 -12.23 -20.14 -9.64
C MET A 69 -13.60 -20.23 -9.00
N LYS A 70 -13.66 -20.71 -7.75
CA LYS A 70 -14.86 -20.82 -6.92
C LYS A 70 -14.47 -20.69 -5.44
N ASP A 71 -15.35 -20.10 -4.63
CA ASP A 71 -15.14 -19.92 -3.18
C ASP A 71 -13.82 -19.19 -2.86
N ARG A 72 -13.56 -18.11 -3.62
CA ARG A 72 -12.37 -17.24 -3.57
C ARG A 72 -11.04 -17.86 -4.04
N VAL A 73 -11.00 -19.13 -4.42
CA VAL A 73 -9.77 -19.86 -4.80
C VAL A 73 -9.84 -20.46 -6.20
N ILE A 74 -8.68 -20.72 -6.80
CA ILE A 74 -8.54 -21.60 -7.96
C ILE A 74 -8.80 -23.02 -7.47
N GLN A 75 -9.96 -23.58 -7.82
CA GLN A 75 -10.36 -24.96 -7.49
C GLN A 75 -9.78 -25.98 -8.47
N LYS A 76 -9.45 -25.55 -9.69
CA LYS A 76 -8.87 -26.43 -10.72
C LYS A 76 -7.99 -25.66 -11.70
N MET A 77 -6.92 -26.28 -12.18
CA MET A 77 -6.03 -25.72 -13.21
C MET A 77 -5.52 -26.83 -14.14
N ALA A 78 -5.73 -26.70 -15.45
CA ALA A 78 -5.33 -27.72 -16.40
C ALA A 78 -4.99 -27.16 -17.80
N LYS A 79 -4.30 -27.97 -18.60
CA LYS A 79 -4.07 -27.73 -20.04
C LYS A 79 -5.36 -27.97 -20.84
N ILE A 80 -5.50 -27.33 -22.00
CA ILE A 80 -6.60 -27.57 -22.95
C ILE A 80 -6.14 -27.29 -24.38
N GLN A 81 -6.55 -28.11 -25.34
CA GLN A 81 -6.31 -27.86 -26.77
C GLN A 81 -7.37 -26.91 -27.33
N GLU A 82 -7.02 -26.09 -28.33
CA GLU A 82 -7.98 -25.13 -28.91
C GLU A 82 -9.22 -25.82 -29.53
N SER A 83 -9.07 -27.05 -30.02
CA SER A 83 -10.16 -27.91 -30.51
C SER A 83 -11.11 -28.44 -29.42
N GLU A 84 -10.71 -28.42 -28.15
CA GLU A 84 -11.50 -28.94 -27.02
C GLU A 84 -12.37 -27.86 -26.37
N ILE A 85 -12.07 -26.58 -26.58
CA ILE A 85 -12.66 -25.44 -25.86
C ILE A 85 -14.19 -25.38 -26.01
N GLU A 86 -14.73 -25.52 -27.23
CA GLU A 86 -16.19 -25.46 -27.44
C GLU A 86 -16.92 -26.66 -26.81
N ASN A 87 -16.29 -27.84 -26.81
CA ASN A 87 -16.82 -29.02 -26.14
C ASN A 87 -16.80 -28.83 -24.61
N TYR A 88 -15.71 -28.29 -24.05
CA TYR A 88 -15.63 -27.93 -22.64
C TYR A 88 -16.72 -26.92 -22.25
N ILE A 89 -16.98 -25.89 -23.06
CA ILE A 89 -18.05 -24.91 -22.83
C ILE A 89 -19.43 -25.60 -22.83
N GLN A 90 -19.72 -26.43 -23.83
CA GLN A 90 -20.99 -27.16 -23.94
C GLN A 90 -21.23 -28.14 -22.77
N GLN A 91 -20.17 -28.74 -22.23
CA GLN A 91 -20.25 -29.63 -21.06
C GLN A 91 -20.40 -28.91 -19.72
N ASN A 92 -20.15 -27.59 -19.66
CA ASN A 92 -20.12 -26.82 -18.40
C ASN A 92 -21.08 -25.61 -18.40
N PRO A 93 -22.36 -25.75 -18.80
CA PRO A 93 -23.28 -24.62 -19.04
C PRO A 93 -23.68 -23.83 -17.78
N SER A 94 -23.32 -24.29 -16.58
CA SER A 94 -23.56 -23.61 -15.30
C SER A 94 -22.37 -22.74 -14.83
N LYS A 95 -21.20 -22.84 -15.47
CA LYS A 95 -20.04 -22.00 -15.18
C LYS A 95 -20.06 -20.76 -16.08
N GLN A 96 -19.62 -19.60 -15.59
CA GLN A 96 -19.25 -18.53 -16.51
C GLN A 96 -17.85 -18.83 -17.08
N ILE A 97 -17.72 -18.87 -18.40
CA ILE A 97 -16.49 -19.25 -19.09
C ILE A 97 -16.09 -18.16 -20.06
N LEU A 98 -14.92 -17.54 -19.85
CA LEU A 98 -14.37 -16.52 -20.73
C LEU A 98 -13.19 -17.08 -21.54
N LYS A 99 -13.31 -17.01 -22.87
CA LYS A 99 -12.20 -17.23 -23.81
C LYS A 99 -11.40 -15.94 -23.93
N LEU A 100 -10.15 -15.94 -23.43
CA LEU A 100 -9.27 -14.77 -23.42
C LEU A 100 -8.58 -14.56 -24.78
N LYS A 101 -9.38 -14.36 -25.83
CA LYS A 101 -8.92 -14.14 -27.21
C LYS A 101 -9.73 -12.98 -27.81
N ARG A 102 -9.17 -11.77 -27.71
CA ARG A 102 -9.79 -10.53 -28.24
C ARG A 102 -10.11 -10.67 -29.73
N ALA A 103 -11.16 -9.96 -30.18
CA ALA A 103 -11.52 -9.93 -31.59
C ALA A 103 -10.34 -9.46 -32.46
N GLY A 104 -10.03 -10.21 -33.52
CA GLY A 104 -8.87 -9.94 -34.38
C GLY A 104 -7.52 -10.44 -33.83
N SER A 105 -7.43 -10.91 -32.58
CA SER A 105 -6.20 -11.50 -32.05
C SER A 105 -5.99 -12.93 -32.54
N VAL A 106 -4.80 -13.22 -33.06
CA VAL A 106 -4.37 -14.58 -33.42
C VAL A 106 -4.12 -15.42 -32.16
N GLN A 107 -3.57 -14.80 -31.12
CA GLN A 107 -3.19 -15.45 -29.86
C GLN A 107 -4.20 -15.20 -28.75
N TYR A 108 -4.25 -16.13 -27.78
CA TYR A 108 -4.88 -15.88 -26.49
C TYR A 108 -4.00 -14.96 -25.63
N ASP A 109 -4.61 -14.04 -24.90
CA ASP A 109 -3.97 -13.26 -23.84
C ASP A 109 -3.49 -14.19 -22.69
N VAL A 110 -2.58 -13.69 -21.86
CA VAL A 110 -1.86 -14.46 -20.83
C VAL A 110 -2.47 -14.23 -19.44
N ILE A 111 -2.70 -15.31 -18.69
CA ILE A 111 -3.10 -15.28 -17.28
C ILE A 111 -1.85 -15.31 -16.39
N TYR A 112 -1.77 -14.36 -15.46
CA TYR A 112 -0.76 -14.28 -14.41
C TYR A 112 -1.41 -14.23 -13.02
N PRO A 113 -0.71 -14.63 -11.94
CA PRO A 113 -1.15 -14.29 -10.59
C PRO A 113 -1.18 -12.77 -10.42
N GLY A 114 -2.11 -12.26 -9.59
CA GLY A 114 -2.19 -10.83 -9.32
C GLY A 114 -0.94 -10.28 -8.63
N LEU A 115 -0.54 -9.06 -8.99
CA LEU A 115 0.69 -8.46 -8.47
C LEU A 115 0.50 -8.02 -7.01
N ILE A 116 1.58 -8.16 -6.22
CA ILE A 116 1.61 -7.83 -4.80
C ILE A 116 2.59 -6.68 -4.59
N ASN A 117 2.10 -5.55 -4.06
CA ASN A 117 2.89 -4.37 -3.76
C ASN A 117 3.02 -4.23 -2.23
N LEU A 118 4.22 -4.50 -1.70
CA LEU A 118 4.50 -4.48 -0.26
C LEU A 118 4.97 -3.14 0.29
N HIS A 119 5.01 -2.08 -0.52
CA HIS A 119 5.33 -0.75 -0.02
C HIS A 119 4.55 0.33 -0.76
N ASN A 120 3.63 0.99 -0.05
CA ASN A 120 2.89 2.13 -0.58
C ASN A 120 2.37 3.07 0.53
N HIS A 121 2.19 4.36 0.22
CA HIS A 121 1.50 5.33 1.08
C HIS A 121 0.18 5.77 0.43
N THR A 122 -0.84 4.93 0.58
CA THR A 122 -2.13 5.02 -0.11
C THR A 122 -2.93 6.32 0.12
N LYS A 123 -2.58 7.12 1.14
CA LYS A 123 -3.18 8.45 1.40
C LYS A 123 -2.54 9.56 0.54
N GLN A 124 -1.31 9.38 0.05
CA GLN A 124 -0.51 10.39 -0.65
C GLN A 124 -0.59 10.31 -2.18
N ASN A 125 -1.06 9.20 -2.75
CA ASN A 125 -1.07 8.93 -4.20
C ASN A 125 -2.08 9.72 -5.05
N ASN A 126 -2.59 10.82 -4.49
CA ASN A 126 -3.33 11.88 -5.19
C ASN A 126 -2.44 13.11 -5.47
N LEU A 127 -1.17 13.08 -5.04
CA LEU A 127 -0.16 14.07 -5.37
C LEU A 127 0.61 13.69 -6.65
N PRO A 128 1.07 14.68 -7.44
CA PRO A 128 2.00 14.45 -8.54
C PRO A 128 3.43 14.20 -8.06
N VAL A 129 4.32 13.83 -9.00
CA VAL A 129 5.77 13.70 -8.77
C VAL A 129 6.38 15.02 -8.28
N TRP A 130 7.29 14.92 -7.33
CA TRP A 130 7.97 16.04 -6.69
C TRP A 130 9.28 16.39 -7.41
N GLU A 131 9.22 17.35 -8.33
CA GLU A 131 10.33 17.75 -9.21
C GLU A 131 11.59 18.30 -8.47
N ASP A 132 11.47 18.71 -7.20
CA ASP A 132 12.63 19.14 -6.39
C ASP A 132 13.49 17.96 -5.91
N ALA A 133 13.00 16.72 -5.97
CA ALA A 133 13.75 15.53 -5.53
C ALA A 133 14.69 15.05 -6.65
N GLN A 134 15.99 15.25 -6.43
CA GLN A 134 17.07 15.18 -7.42
C GLN A 134 18.33 14.46 -6.86
N GLY A 135 18.13 13.50 -5.96
CA GLY A 135 19.20 12.66 -5.37
C GLY A 135 20.09 13.34 -4.33
N GLN A 136 19.63 14.47 -3.78
CA GLN A 136 20.43 15.34 -2.92
C GLN A 136 20.51 14.89 -1.46
N PHE A 137 19.55 14.11 -0.97
CA PHE A 137 19.40 13.84 0.46
C PHE A 137 20.34 12.74 0.95
N ALA A 138 20.64 12.76 2.24
CA ALA A 138 21.41 11.70 2.90
C ALA A 138 20.53 10.57 3.47
N ASN A 139 19.44 10.90 4.17
CA ASN A 139 18.49 9.92 4.70
C ASN A 139 17.09 10.52 4.88
N ARG A 140 16.10 9.69 5.25
CA ARG A 140 14.70 10.11 5.34
C ARG A 140 14.41 11.26 6.29
N PHE A 141 15.21 11.40 7.36
CA PHE A 141 15.01 12.45 8.36
C PHE A 141 15.36 13.84 7.83
N GLU A 142 16.20 13.90 6.78
CA GLU A 142 16.58 15.16 6.14
C GLU A 142 15.46 15.74 5.27
N TRP A 143 14.92 14.97 4.33
CA TRP A 143 13.83 15.47 3.48
C TRP A 143 12.54 15.68 4.27
N ARG A 144 12.25 14.83 5.29
CA ARG A 144 11.09 15.01 6.19
C ARG A 144 11.13 16.36 6.91
N GLU A 145 12.31 16.89 7.20
CA GLU A 145 12.48 18.20 7.83
C GLU A 145 12.64 19.38 6.85
N TRP A 146 12.94 19.13 5.57
CA TRP A 146 13.20 20.18 4.58
C TRP A 146 11.95 21.05 4.32
N PRO A 147 12.05 22.40 4.35
CA PRO A 147 10.87 23.27 4.16
C PRO A 147 10.15 23.08 2.82
N ASN A 148 10.89 22.86 1.73
CA ASN A 148 10.30 22.70 0.40
C ASN A 148 9.45 21.42 0.31
N TYR A 149 9.91 20.32 0.93
CA TYR A 149 9.11 19.10 1.09
C TYR A 149 7.80 19.38 1.87
N LYS A 150 7.92 20.09 3.00
CA LYS A 150 6.76 20.45 3.85
C LYS A 150 5.72 21.28 3.09
N HIS A 151 6.14 22.14 2.16
CA HIS A 151 5.19 22.83 1.28
C HIS A 151 4.67 21.93 0.14
N ALA A 152 5.55 21.26 -0.62
CA ALA A 152 5.19 20.46 -1.79
C ALA A 152 4.26 19.27 -1.49
N VAL A 153 4.41 18.64 -0.32
CA VAL A 153 3.59 17.49 0.09
C VAL A 153 2.60 17.90 1.19
N SER A 154 3.09 18.26 2.38
CA SER A 154 2.18 18.52 3.53
C SER A 154 1.30 19.77 3.35
N GLY A 155 1.80 20.82 2.70
CA GLY A 155 1.05 22.04 2.37
C GLY A 155 0.01 21.84 1.25
N ASN A 156 0.18 20.80 0.43
CA ASN A 156 -0.80 20.41 -0.59
C ASN A 156 -1.86 19.44 -0.09
N MET A 157 -1.63 18.69 1.00
CA MET A 157 -2.60 17.76 1.58
C MET A 157 -3.45 18.32 2.72
N ASN A 158 -2.88 19.21 3.55
CA ASN A 158 -3.58 19.77 4.69
C ASN A 158 -4.30 21.08 4.31
N PRO A 159 -5.42 21.45 4.96
CA PRO A 159 -6.24 20.62 5.85
C PRO A 159 -7.28 19.75 5.10
N TRP A 160 -7.40 19.85 3.77
CA TRP A 160 -8.53 19.24 3.04
C TRP A 160 -8.63 17.71 3.19
N VAL A 161 -7.50 16.99 3.33
CA VAL A 161 -7.52 15.52 3.51
C VAL A 161 -8.12 15.09 4.86
N THR A 162 -8.34 16.04 5.79
CA THR A 162 -9.04 15.84 7.07
C THR A 162 -10.30 16.71 7.21
N TYR A 163 -10.79 17.31 6.11
CA TYR A 163 -11.97 18.19 6.14
C TYR A 163 -13.25 17.41 6.50
N ALA A 164 -13.42 16.22 5.90
CA ALA A 164 -14.47 15.25 6.22
C ALA A 164 -14.00 13.82 5.91
N ARG A 165 -14.54 12.82 6.63
CA ARG A 165 -14.11 11.41 6.49
C ARG A 165 -14.31 10.84 5.08
N ALA A 166 -15.34 11.26 4.36
CA ALA A 166 -15.55 10.87 2.96
C ALA A 166 -14.43 11.35 2.02
N ILE A 167 -13.83 12.52 2.28
CA ILE A 167 -12.71 13.07 1.50
C ILE A 167 -11.43 12.27 1.78
N GLU A 168 -11.18 11.93 3.04
CA GLU A 168 -10.11 10.98 3.39
C GLU A 168 -10.34 9.64 2.68
N CYS A 169 -11.56 9.11 2.68
CA CYS A 169 -11.88 7.86 2.01
C CYS A 169 -11.72 7.91 0.49
N ALA A 170 -11.97 9.05 -0.14
CA ALA A 170 -11.67 9.24 -1.56
C ALA A 170 -10.17 9.09 -1.86
N THR A 171 -9.27 9.58 -0.98
CA THR A 171 -7.82 9.46 -1.21
C THR A 171 -7.33 8.01 -1.24
N TYR A 172 -7.76 7.20 -0.27
CA TYR A 172 -7.42 5.78 -0.22
C TYR A 172 -7.96 5.02 -1.44
N ARG A 173 -9.22 5.27 -1.81
CA ARG A 173 -9.87 4.65 -2.98
C ARG A 173 -9.18 4.99 -4.29
N TRP A 174 -8.77 6.25 -4.47
CA TRP A 174 -7.99 6.66 -5.64
C TRP A 174 -6.68 5.88 -5.77
N SER A 175 -5.95 5.67 -4.67
CA SER A 175 -4.72 4.86 -4.70
C SER A 175 -4.99 3.40 -5.05
N GLU A 176 -6.09 2.82 -4.60
CA GLU A 176 -6.44 1.45 -4.95
C GLU A 176 -6.90 1.31 -6.40
N LEU A 177 -7.63 2.28 -6.96
CA LEU A 177 -7.93 2.30 -8.39
C LEU A 177 -6.66 2.39 -9.23
N SER A 178 -5.71 3.26 -8.85
CA SER A 178 -4.45 3.41 -9.59
C SER A 178 -3.62 2.12 -9.55
N ALA A 179 -3.59 1.42 -8.41
CA ALA A 179 -2.98 0.09 -8.29
C ALA A 179 -3.72 -0.99 -9.12
N LEU A 180 -5.06 -0.99 -9.09
CA LEU A 180 -5.91 -1.95 -9.79
C LEU A 180 -5.73 -1.90 -11.32
N VAL A 181 -5.78 -0.71 -11.91
CA VAL A 181 -5.67 -0.57 -13.39
C VAL A 181 -4.27 -0.90 -13.92
N LEU A 182 -3.27 -0.92 -13.04
CA LEU A 182 -1.90 -1.36 -13.27
C LEU A 182 -1.62 -2.77 -12.71
N GLY A 183 -2.67 -3.60 -12.56
CA GLY A 183 -2.57 -5.04 -12.31
C GLY A 183 -2.18 -5.48 -10.89
N THR A 184 -2.11 -4.57 -9.92
CA THR A 184 -1.93 -4.93 -8.51
C THR A 184 -3.24 -5.44 -7.92
N THR A 185 -3.20 -6.58 -7.23
CA THR A 185 -4.35 -7.17 -6.55
C THR A 185 -4.20 -7.22 -5.03
N TYR A 186 -2.97 -7.07 -4.51
CA TYR A 186 -2.68 -6.95 -3.07
C TYR A 186 -1.80 -5.72 -2.82
N LEU A 187 -2.28 -4.80 -1.98
CA LEU A 187 -1.65 -3.51 -1.71
C LEU A 187 -1.40 -3.31 -0.21
N GLN A 188 -0.19 -2.91 0.15
CA GLN A 188 0.17 -2.49 1.51
C GLN A 188 -0.35 -1.06 1.77
N GLY A 189 -1.01 -0.83 2.90
CA GLY A 189 -1.48 0.50 3.32
C GLY A 189 -2.94 0.51 3.82
N PRO A 190 -3.18 0.19 5.11
CA PRO A 190 -4.51 -0.18 5.59
C PRO A 190 -5.38 1.03 5.92
N SER A 191 -6.65 0.98 5.51
CA SER A 191 -7.67 1.99 5.86
C SER A 191 -9.07 1.41 5.77
N SER A 192 -9.94 1.67 6.76
CA SER A 192 -11.35 1.22 6.73
C SER A 192 -12.23 1.94 5.68
N CYS A 193 -11.66 2.85 4.89
CA CYS A 193 -12.34 3.53 3.79
C CYS A 193 -12.56 2.67 2.53
N VAL A 194 -11.84 1.57 2.41
CA VAL A 194 -11.69 0.76 1.18
C VAL A 194 -12.17 -0.69 1.35
N GLU A 195 -12.96 -0.97 2.38
CA GLU A 195 -13.50 -2.31 2.59
C GLU A 195 -14.49 -2.71 1.46
N ASN A 196 -14.18 -3.80 0.76
CA ASN A 196 -14.89 -4.27 -0.45
C ASN A 196 -14.87 -3.27 -1.64
N PHE A 197 -13.79 -2.52 -1.76
CA PHE A 197 -13.47 -1.67 -2.92
C PHE A 197 -12.16 -2.12 -3.57
N GLY A 198 -11.90 -1.71 -4.82
CA GLY A 198 -10.56 -1.73 -5.43
C GLY A 198 -9.84 -3.09 -5.43
N VAL A 199 -8.91 -3.25 -4.49
CA VAL A 199 -7.94 -4.36 -4.39
C VAL A 199 -7.95 -4.97 -2.99
N GLN A 200 -7.26 -6.09 -2.78
CA GLN A 200 -7.04 -6.61 -1.43
C GLN A 200 -5.98 -5.80 -0.68
N ARG A 201 -6.14 -5.67 0.64
CA ARG A 201 -5.14 -5.06 1.53
C ARG A 201 -4.22 -6.12 2.12
N VAL A 202 -2.91 -5.86 2.19
CA VAL A 202 -1.92 -6.83 2.70
C VAL A 202 -2.09 -7.08 4.20
N GLU A 203 -2.54 -6.07 4.96
CA GLU A 203 -2.76 -6.15 6.40
C GLU A 203 -4.08 -6.86 6.77
N ASP A 204 -4.99 -7.09 5.83
CA ASP A 204 -6.29 -7.70 6.10
C ASP A 204 -6.19 -9.21 6.28
N ALA A 205 -6.49 -9.70 7.48
CA ALA A 205 -6.69 -11.15 7.69
C ALA A 205 -7.85 -11.73 6.83
N SER A 206 -8.79 -10.89 6.39
CA SER A 206 -9.89 -11.24 5.48
C SER A 206 -9.49 -11.35 4.00
N ALA A 207 -8.37 -10.74 3.58
CA ALA A 207 -7.88 -10.77 2.19
C ALA A 207 -7.36 -12.15 1.73
N TYR A 208 -7.27 -13.09 2.67
CA TYR A 208 -6.75 -14.44 2.48
C TYR A 208 -7.79 -15.48 2.92
N VAL A 209 -7.67 -16.71 2.43
CA VAL A 209 -8.20 -17.90 3.12
C VAL A 209 -7.08 -18.41 4.01
N SER A 210 -7.05 -17.97 5.28
CA SER A 210 -6.00 -18.34 6.24
C SER A 210 -6.46 -18.18 7.69
N ALA A 211 -5.88 -18.96 8.60
CA ALA A 211 -6.05 -18.83 10.05
C ALA A 211 -5.02 -17.91 10.73
N LYS A 212 -4.05 -17.34 9.99
CA LYS A 212 -3.00 -16.48 10.55
C LYS A 212 -3.55 -15.19 11.18
N ALA A 213 -2.70 -14.52 11.96
CA ALA A 213 -2.90 -13.14 12.35
C ALA A 213 -2.56 -12.19 11.19
N ALA A 214 -3.23 -11.05 11.12
CA ALA A 214 -2.98 -9.97 10.17
C ALA A 214 -1.48 -9.61 10.03
N VAL A 215 -1.04 -9.21 8.83
CA VAL A 215 0.27 -8.58 8.64
C VAL A 215 0.28 -7.24 9.37
N GLN A 216 1.39 -6.89 10.02
CA GLN A 216 1.55 -5.62 10.72
C GLN A 216 2.44 -4.68 9.91
N ALA A 217 1.98 -3.46 9.63
CA ALA A 217 2.72 -2.48 8.84
C ALA A 217 2.86 -1.11 9.55
N PRO A 218 3.62 -0.99 10.65
CA PRO A 218 4.03 0.32 11.17
C PRO A 218 4.98 1.03 10.19
N THR A 219 4.84 2.35 10.03
CA THR A 219 5.71 3.13 9.13
C THR A 219 7.19 3.01 9.50
N ASP A 220 7.56 3.37 10.73
CA ASP A 220 8.93 3.26 11.25
C ASP A 220 8.97 2.33 12.47
N LEU A 221 10.00 1.49 12.58
CA LEU A 221 10.31 0.73 13.81
C LEU A 221 11.36 1.43 14.69
N VAL A 222 12.19 2.28 14.09
CA VAL A 222 13.30 2.99 14.75
C VAL A 222 13.04 4.48 14.66
N ILE A 223 12.95 5.15 15.82
CA ILE A 223 12.78 6.61 15.93
C ILE A 223 14.10 7.19 16.48
N PRO A 224 14.92 7.88 15.67
CA PRO A 224 16.31 8.20 16.03
C PRO A 224 16.48 8.92 17.36
N GLN A 225 15.54 9.81 17.69
CA GLN A 225 15.61 10.63 18.90
C GLN A 225 15.16 9.90 20.18
N ASP A 226 14.37 8.83 20.04
CA ASP A 226 13.89 8.03 21.17
C ASP A 226 14.80 6.81 21.43
N MET A 227 15.65 6.45 20.47
CA MET A 227 16.58 5.30 20.55
C MET A 227 17.99 5.67 21.05
N GLU A 228 18.26 6.96 21.32
CA GLU A 228 19.53 7.46 21.92
C GLU A 228 19.85 6.71 23.24
N PHE A 229 18.84 6.56 24.09
CA PHE A 229 18.90 5.79 25.34
C PHE A 229 19.16 4.28 25.10
N VAL A 230 18.52 3.68 24.09
CA VAL A 230 18.69 2.25 23.76
C VAL A 230 20.13 1.97 23.34
N TRP A 231 20.74 2.85 22.54
CA TRP A 231 22.12 2.70 22.09
C TRP A 231 23.13 2.80 23.24
N ALA A 232 23.00 3.82 24.09
CA ALA A 232 23.97 4.15 25.13
C ALA A 232 23.86 3.28 26.38
N GLU A 233 22.65 3.07 26.90
CA GLU A 233 22.43 2.38 28.19
C GLU A 233 22.11 0.89 28.00
N LEU A 234 21.23 0.54 27.06
CA LEU A 234 20.82 -0.86 26.84
C LEU A 234 21.82 -1.62 25.97
N GLY A 235 22.38 -0.97 24.95
CA GLY A 235 23.30 -1.54 23.98
C GLY A 235 24.50 -2.28 24.59
N PRO A 236 25.24 -1.72 25.56
CA PRO A 236 26.34 -2.42 26.24
C PRO A 236 25.86 -3.66 27.01
N VAL A 237 24.70 -3.58 27.67
CA VAL A 237 24.14 -4.70 28.45
C VAL A 237 23.70 -5.83 27.52
N ILE A 238 23.01 -5.52 26.42
CA ILE A 238 22.58 -6.50 25.41
C ILE A 238 23.80 -7.16 24.74
N ARG A 239 24.81 -6.36 24.34
CA ARG A 239 26.06 -6.86 23.74
C ARG A 239 26.92 -7.69 24.71
N SER A 240 26.61 -7.70 26.01
CA SER A 240 27.17 -8.66 27.00
C SER A 240 26.47 -10.02 27.04
N GLY A 241 25.50 -10.26 26.14
CA GLY A 241 24.73 -11.51 26.07
C GLY A 241 23.45 -11.50 26.91
N LYS A 242 22.82 -10.34 27.09
CA LYS A 242 21.54 -10.18 27.80
C LYS A 242 20.40 -9.88 26.84
N THR A 243 19.17 -10.18 27.26
CA THR A 243 17.96 -9.81 26.51
C THR A 243 17.70 -8.30 26.59
N TYR A 244 16.96 -7.77 25.61
CA TYR A 244 16.39 -6.42 25.67
C TYR A 244 15.52 -6.24 26.91
N GLU A 245 14.69 -7.24 27.22
CA GLU A 245 13.79 -7.29 28.38
C GLU A 245 14.57 -7.13 29.70
N TYR A 246 15.69 -7.84 29.87
CA TYR A 246 16.59 -7.70 31.01
C TYR A 246 17.20 -6.30 31.08
N ALA A 247 17.79 -5.83 29.97
CA ALA A 247 18.47 -4.54 29.94
C ALA A 247 17.52 -3.38 30.29
N LEU A 248 16.30 -3.37 29.73
CA LEU A 248 15.32 -2.35 30.04
C LEU A 248 14.76 -2.48 31.46
N ALA A 249 14.57 -3.70 31.99
CA ALA A 249 14.15 -3.89 33.37
C ALA A 249 15.19 -3.34 34.36
N GLU A 250 16.49 -3.58 34.15
CA GLU A 250 17.55 -3.00 34.99
C GLU A 250 17.62 -1.47 34.85
N ALA A 251 17.44 -0.91 33.65
CA ALA A 251 17.38 0.54 33.46
C ALA A 251 16.16 1.19 34.15
N ILE A 252 14.98 0.54 34.11
CA ILE A 252 13.79 1.01 34.85
C ILE A 252 14.00 0.89 36.36
N LYS A 253 14.69 -0.15 36.87
CA LYS A 253 15.07 -0.20 38.30
C LYS A 253 16.05 0.92 38.68
N LYS A 254 17.06 1.18 37.85
CA LYS A 254 18.05 2.27 38.04
C LYS A 254 17.39 3.64 38.12
N TYR A 255 16.41 3.92 37.27
CA TYR A 255 15.81 5.25 37.12
C TYR A 255 14.43 5.42 37.78
N CYS A 256 13.71 4.34 38.08
CA CYS A 256 12.35 4.34 38.65
C CYS A 256 12.20 3.20 39.67
N PRO A 257 13.00 3.20 40.77
CA PRO A 257 13.25 2.02 41.61
C PRO A 257 12.03 1.46 42.36
N THR A 258 10.92 2.20 42.40
CA THR A 258 9.65 1.76 43.02
C THR A 258 8.80 0.90 42.09
N ILE A 259 9.16 0.76 40.80
CA ILE A 259 8.42 -0.05 39.82
C ILE A 259 8.92 -1.50 39.89
N PRO A 260 8.07 -2.48 40.23
CA PRO A 260 8.47 -3.88 40.42
C PRO A 260 8.60 -4.64 39.07
N VAL A 261 9.46 -4.12 38.19
CA VAL A 261 9.70 -4.68 36.85
C VAL A 261 10.75 -5.79 36.89
N THR A 262 10.55 -6.81 36.05
CA THR A 262 11.50 -7.89 35.79
C THR A 262 11.53 -8.20 34.29
N GLU A 263 12.60 -8.83 33.82
CA GLU A 263 12.71 -9.38 32.46
C GLU A 263 11.48 -10.21 32.06
N GLN A 264 10.89 -10.95 33.01
CA GLN A 264 9.75 -11.83 32.77
C GLN A 264 8.40 -11.10 32.74
N ASN A 265 8.26 -9.97 33.46
CA ASN A 265 6.97 -9.25 33.55
C ASN A 265 6.88 -8.00 32.67
N ILE A 266 8.00 -7.49 32.14
CA ILE A 266 8.04 -6.19 31.46
C ILE A 266 7.09 -6.07 30.25
N ASN A 267 6.92 -7.16 29.49
CA ASN A 267 6.02 -7.24 28.35
C ASN A 267 4.57 -7.68 28.70
N SER A 268 4.22 -7.85 29.99
CA SER A 268 2.89 -8.30 30.41
C SER A 268 1.83 -7.20 30.30
N SER A 269 0.56 -7.57 30.14
CA SER A 269 -0.56 -6.62 30.06
C SER A 269 -0.67 -5.71 31.29
N GLU A 270 -0.31 -6.23 32.45
CA GLU A 270 -0.36 -5.57 33.75
C GLU A 270 0.79 -4.57 33.89
N MET A 271 2.02 -4.98 33.56
CA MET A 271 3.17 -4.08 33.62
C MET A 271 3.09 -3.00 32.54
N LEU A 272 2.71 -3.36 31.30
CA LEU A 272 2.48 -2.41 30.22
C LEU A 272 1.33 -1.42 30.52
N LYS A 273 0.41 -1.73 31.44
CA LYS A 273 -0.59 -0.74 31.92
C LYS A 273 0.08 0.33 32.78
N THR A 274 0.95 -0.07 33.72
CA THR A 274 1.73 0.85 34.57
C THR A 274 2.72 1.67 33.72
N LEU A 275 3.49 1.02 32.84
CA LEU A 275 4.51 1.68 32.03
C LEU A 275 3.90 2.68 31.02
N LYS A 276 2.65 2.50 30.57
CA LYS A 276 1.96 3.47 29.69
C LYS A 276 1.51 4.75 30.41
N ASP A 277 1.46 4.79 31.73
CA ASP A 277 1.08 6.00 32.46
C ASP A 277 2.27 6.96 32.56
N GLN A 278 2.34 7.90 31.61
CA GLN A 278 3.35 8.96 31.57
C GLN A 278 3.38 9.79 32.87
N LYS A 279 2.24 10.01 33.53
CA LYS A 279 2.18 10.79 34.77
C LYS A 279 2.75 9.99 35.93
N GLN A 280 2.35 8.74 36.06
CA GLN A 280 2.86 7.84 37.10
C GLN A 280 4.38 7.65 36.96
N LEU A 281 4.90 7.48 35.75
CA LEU A 281 6.35 7.46 35.51
C LEU A 281 7.03 8.77 35.93
N ALA A 282 6.47 9.93 35.60
CA ALA A 282 7.03 11.23 35.99
C ALA A 282 7.01 11.49 37.52
N GLU A 283 6.18 10.76 38.27
CA GLU A 283 6.12 10.78 39.75
C GLU A 283 7.03 9.71 40.40
N LEU A 284 7.24 8.55 39.75
CA LEU A 284 8.02 7.42 40.29
C LEU A 284 9.50 7.38 39.88
N CYS A 285 9.89 8.10 38.82
CA CYS A 285 11.27 8.12 38.33
C CYS A 285 12.11 9.25 38.95
N VAL A 286 13.36 8.96 39.32
CA VAL A 286 14.32 9.96 39.78
C VAL A 286 14.74 10.86 38.62
N LYS A 287 14.92 12.16 38.89
CA LYS A 287 15.27 13.16 37.86
C LYS A 287 16.77 13.28 37.61
N GLU A 288 17.58 12.93 38.61
CA GLU A 288 19.04 13.00 38.53
C GLU A 288 19.58 11.84 37.67
N GLY A 289 20.46 12.14 36.72
CA GLY A 289 21.04 11.15 35.80
C GLY A 289 20.06 10.52 34.80
N LEU A 290 18.78 10.93 34.79
CA LEU A 290 17.74 10.37 33.92
C LEU A 290 18.05 10.62 32.44
N PRO A 291 18.13 9.57 31.58
CA PRO A 291 18.48 9.75 30.18
C PRO A 291 17.44 10.58 29.43
N ASN A 292 17.90 11.35 28.44
CA ASN A 292 17.01 12.15 27.62
C ASN A 292 15.93 11.25 26.98
N ARG A 293 14.68 11.70 27.05
CA ARG A 293 13.48 10.96 26.61
C ARG A 293 13.23 9.59 27.26
N PHE A 294 13.93 9.18 28.32
CA PHE A 294 13.71 7.88 28.99
C PHE A 294 12.23 7.58 29.27
N ILE A 295 11.52 8.51 29.95
CA ILE A 295 10.09 8.36 30.26
C ILE A 295 9.26 8.16 28.98
N ARG A 296 9.54 8.94 27.91
CA ARG A 296 8.86 8.80 26.60
C ARG A 296 9.15 7.43 25.97
N TYR A 297 10.38 6.95 26.05
CA TYR A 297 10.71 5.62 25.56
C TYR A 297 9.89 4.54 26.27
N VAL A 298 9.82 4.59 27.60
CA VAL A 298 9.11 3.61 28.42
C VAL A 298 7.59 3.66 28.23
N TYR A 299 6.96 4.84 28.11
CA TYR A 299 5.49 4.93 27.96
C TYR A 299 4.98 4.79 26.52
N TRP A 300 5.75 5.22 25.52
CA TRP A 300 5.29 5.31 24.13
C TRP A 300 5.90 4.24 23.22
N VAL A 301 7.22 4.06 23.28
CA VAL A 301 7.98 3.27 22.30
C VAL A 301 8.04 1.81 22.71
N HIS A 302 8.45 1.54 23.95
CA HIS A 302 8.56 0.19 24.47
C HIS A 302 7.24 -0.63 24.39
N PRO A 303 6.05 -0.09 24.70
CA PRO A 303 4.81 -0.88 24.58
C PRO A 303 4.44 -1.23 23.13
N THR A 304 4.97 -0.48 22.15
CA THR A 304 4.86 -0.84 20.74
C THR A 304 5.77 -2.03 20.41
N ILE A 305 7.04 -2.00 20.88
CA ILE A 305 8.00 -3.12 20.73
C ILE A 305 7.48 -4.39 21.40
N ALA A 306 7.00 -4.29 22.64
CA ALA A 306 6.37 -5.38 23.37
C ALA A 306 5.16 -5.94 22.60
N GLY A 307 4.34 -5.07 22.00
CA GLY A 307 3.24 -5.47 21.12
C GLY A 307 3.68 -6.27 19.88
N ARG A 308 4.83 -5.95 19.27
CA ARG A 308 5.40 -6.72 18.15
C ARG A 308 5.95 -8.08 18.61
N LYS A 309 6.67 -8.12 19.74
CA LYS A 309 7.14 -9.40 20.33
C LYS A 309 5.98 -10.31 20.74
N ASN A 310 4.94 -9.76 21.37
CA ASN A 310 3.74 -10.51 21.75
C ASN A 310 2.91 -10.99 20.53
N TYR A 311 3.01 -10.31 19.38
CA TYR A 311 2.47 -10.80 18.11
C TYR A 311 3.26 -12.00 17.57
N PHE A 312 4.59 -11.92 17.52
CA PHE A 312 5.41 -13.05 17.05
C PHE A 312 5.37 -14.27 17.98
N ASN A 313 5.28 -14.04 19.30
CA ASN A 313 5.17 -15.09 20.32
C ASN A 313 3.73 -15.60 20.52
N SER A 314 2.77 -15.22 19.67
CA SER A 314 1.36 -15.55 19.88
C SER A 314 1.05 -17.03 19.62
N THR A 315 0.52 -17.73 20.63
CA THR A 315 0.07 -19.12 20.51
C THR A 315 -1.35 -19.26 19.97
N SER A 316 -2.16 -18.19 19.97
CA SER A 316 -3.57 -18.23 19.55
C SER A 316 -3.76 -18.10 18.03
N LYS A 317 -2.82 -17.44 17.34
CA LYS A 317 -2.71 -17.38 15.88
C LYS A 317 -1.25 -17.28 15.48
N LYS A 318 -0.80 -18.05 14.47
CA LYS A 318 0.53 -17.85 13.88
C LYS A 318 0.62 -16.42 13.31
N PRO A 319 1.69 -15.65 13.56
CA PRO A 319 1.94 -14.39 12.86
C PRO A 319 2.05 -14.63 11.35
N ALA A 320 1.58 -13.66 10.56
CA ALA A 320 1.88 -13.58 9.14
C ALA A 320 3.26 -12.94 8.95
N ALA A 321 3.35 -11.62 9.09
CA ALA A 321 4.59 -10.85 8.91
C ALA A 321 4.54 -9.47 9.57
N LEU A 322 5.70 -8.83 9.66
CA LEU A 322 5.89 -7.40 9.95
C LEU A 322 6.52 -6.73 8.72
N ILE A 323 6.07 -5.53 8.37
CA ILE A 323 6.62 -4.67 7.31
C ILE A 323 6.91 -3.29 7.92
N ALA A 324 8.07 -2.69 7.65
CA ALA A 324 8.37 -1.32 8.10
C ALA A 324 9.53 -0.68 7.33
N HIS A 325 9.59 0.65 7.33
CA HIS A 325 10.76 1.41 6.87
C HIS A 325 11.93 1.22 7.84
N LEU A 326 13.09 0.90 7.26
CA LEU A 326 14.36 0.84 7.99
C LEU A 326 15.51 1.16 7.03
N ALA A 327 16.48 1.92 7.52
CA ALA A 327 17.68 2.33 6.77
C ALA A 327 17.36 3.02 5.42
N GLU A 328 16.28 3.79 5.37
CA GLU A 328 15.92 4.60 4.21
C GLU A 328 16.84 5.84 4.11
N GLY A 329 17.79 5.77 3.19
CA GLY A 329 18.84 6.77 2.97
C GLY A 329 19.99 6.16 2.20
N ARG A 330 21.09 6.91 2.03
CA ARG A 330 22.28 6.46 1.30
C ARG A 330 23.01 5.31 1.99
N ARG A 331 23.83 4.59 1.21
CA ARG A 331 24.76 3.54 1.68
C ARG A 331 25.93 4.09 2.48
N ASP A 332 26.27 5.37 2.28
CA ASP A 332 27.39 6.03 2.98
C ASP A 332 26.97 6.81 4.24
N ASP A 333 25.68 6.97 4.56
CA ASP A 333 25.24 7.70 5.75
C ASP A 333 25.51 6.96 7.07
N GLU A 334 26.18 7.65 8.00
CA GLU A 334 26.66 7.09 9.28
C GLU A 334 25.55 6.83 10.31
N TYR A 335 24.38 7.46 10.18
CA TYR A 335 23.22 7.10 11.01
C TYR A 335 22.48 5.90 10.41
N ASN A 336 22.20 5.95 9.10
CA ASN A 336 21.39 4.97 8.37
C ASN A 336 21.90 3.52 8.54
N LYS A 337 23.22 3.32 8.55
CA LYS A 337 23.89 2.04 8.82
C LYS A 337 23.53 1.40 10.16
N LYS A 338 23.19 2.20 11.17
CA LYS A 338 22.97 1.76 12.55
C LYS A 338 21.54 1.28 12.81
N GLU A 339 20.58 1.58 11.92
CA GLU A 339 19.16 1.24 12.18
C GLU A 339 18.90 -0.26 12.31
N TYR A 340 19.60 -1.11 11.56
CA TYR A 340 19.47 -2.56 11.72
C TYR A 340 20.14 -3.08 13.01
N GLU A 341 21.25 -2.48 13.45
CA GLU A 341 21.78 -2.81 14.79
C GLU A 341 20.82 -2.37 15.90
N ILE A 342 20.16 -1.20 15.77
CA ILE A 342 19.11 -0.79 16.70
C ILE A 342 17.95 -1.81 16.67
N LEU A 343 17.49 -2.28 15.50
CA LEU A 343 16.46 -3.31 15.40
C LEU A 343 16.84 -4.61 16.15
N LYS A 344 18.11 -5.03 16.06
CA LYS A 344 18.67 -6.17 16.82
C LYS A 344 18.73 -5.89 18.32
N LEU A 345 19.11 -4.68 18.75
CA LEU A 345 19.07 -4.29 20.16
C LEU A 345 17.63 -4.31 20.70
N LEU A 346 16.62 -4.02 19.89
CA LEU A 346 15.21 -4.17 20.28
C LEU A 346 14.74 -5.64 20.34
N GLY A 347 15.49 -6.58 19.77
CA GLY A 347 15.07 -7.98 19.60
C GLY A 347 13.89 -8.12 18.62
N LEU A 348 13.93 -7.36 17.53
CA LEU A 348 12.92 -7.36 16.46
C LEU A 348 13.49 -7.86 15.11
N ASP A 349 14.68 -8.44 15.12
CA ASP A 349 15.35 -9.16 14.03
C ASP A 349 14.79 -10.58 13.87
N LEU A 350 13.46 -10.68 13.70
CA LEU A 350 12.68 -11.92 13.72
C LEU A 350 12.30 -12.40 12.29
N PRO A 351 12.02 -13.71 12.10
CA PRO A 351 11.55 -14.23 10.80
C PRO A 351 10.22 -13.61 10.35
N PHE A 352 10.08 -13.38 9.04
CA PHE A 352 8.96 -12.64 8.44
C PHE A 352 8.85 -11.18 8.88
N VAL A 353 9.94 -10.58 9.38
CA VAL A 353 10.13 -9.12 9.35
C VAL A 353 10.65 -8.74 7.97
N ASN A 354 10.09 -7.70 7.36
CA ASN A 354 10.46 -7.26 6.02
C ASN A 354 10.72 -5.76 6.03
N LEU A 355 11.88 -5.35 5.52
CA LEU A 355 12.40 -4.00 5.68
C LEU A 355 12.26 -3.26 4.35
N VAL A 356 11.52 -2.15 4.39
CA VAL A 356 11.27 -1.29 3.24
C VAL A 356 12.48 -0.41 3.00
N HIS A 357 12.88 -0.31 1.72
CA HIS A 357 14.12 0.27 1.21
C HIS A 357 15.38 -0.49 1.64
N GLY A 358 15.68 -0.54 2.93
CA GLY A 358 16.87 -1.21 3.48
C GLY A 358 18.23 -0.68 2.97
N VAL A 359 18.26 0.47 2.30
CA VAL A 359 19.39 0.92 1.47
C VAL A 359 20.66 1.12 2.28
N GLY A 360 20.55 1.67 3.49
CA GLY A 360 21.70 1.87 4.38
C GLY A 360 22.19 0.63 5.11
N ILE A 361 21.52 -0.53 5.00
CA ILE A 361 21.94 -1.75 5.70
C ILE A 361 23.27 -2.22 5.09
N PRO A 362 24.37 -2.32 5.89
CA PRO A 362 25.68 -2.74 5.38
C PRO A 362 25.63 -4.15 4.76
N SER A 363 26.32 -4.37 3.64
CA SER A 363 26.16 -5.59 2.82
C SER A 363 26.66 -6.87 3.50
N GLU A 364 27.59 -6.75 4.44
CA GLU A 364 28.02 -7.81 5.37
C GLU A 364 26.88 -8.35 6.25
N THR A 365 25.78 -7.60 6.39
CA THR A 365 24.58 -7.98 7.14
C THR A 365 23.68 -8.95 6.36
N TYR A 366 23.71 -8.93 5.03
CA TYR A 366 22.71 -9.62 4.21
C TYR A 366 22.66 -11.16 4.40
N PRO A 367 23.77 -11.88 4.65
CA PRO A 367 23.72 -13.29 5.04
C PRO A 367 22.96 -13.53 6.36
N GLU A 368 23.01 -12.58 7.31
CA GLU A 368 22.21 -12.65 8.53
C GLU A 368 20.71 -12.48 8.21
N LEU A 369 20.34 -11.51 7.36
CA LEU A 369 18.95 -11.31 6.94
C LEU A 369 18.39 -12.58 6.27
N ALA A 370 19.14 -13.15 5.32
CA ALA A 370 18.75 -14.37 4.61
C ALA A 370 18.57 -15.56 5.57
N SER A 371 19.54 -15.81 6.46
CA SER A 371 19.47 -16.91 7.43
C SER A 371 18.31 -16.77 8.44
N LYS A 372 17.87 -15.54 8.72
CA LYS A 372 16.71 -15.25 9.58
C LYS A 372 15.37 -15.22 8.84
N ASN A 373 15.35 -15.33 7.51
CA ASN A 373 14.17 -15.06 6.67
C ASN A 373 13.59 -13.64 6.94
N ILE A 374 14.48 -12.64 6.90
CA ILE A 374 14.14 -11.22 6.86
C ILE A 374 14.19 -10.75 5.40
N GLY A 375 13.12 -10.14 4.91
CA GLY A 375 13.02 -9.66 3.52
C GLY A 375 13.44 -8.21 3.33
N LEU A 376 13.80 -7.83 2.10
CA LEU A 376 14.03 -6.43 1.69
C LEU A 376 13.07 -6.04 0.55
N ILE A 377 12.31 -4.96 0.75
CA ILE A 377 11.35 -4.43 -0.24
C ILE A 377 12.00 -3.24 -0.94
N TRP A 378 12.34 -3.42 -2.20
CA TRP A 378 13.12 -2.51 -3.03
C TRP A 378 12.21 -1.53 -3.79
N SER A 379 12.48 -0.23 -3.65
CA SER A 379 11.78 0.87 -4.34
C SER A 379 12.81 1.74 -5.09
N PRO A 380 13.45 1.22 -6.16
CA PRO A 380 14.54 1.88 -6.86
C PRO A 380 14.22 3.31 -7.32
N PHE A 381 13.02 3.59 -7.84
CA PHE A 381 12.65 4.90 -8.36
C PHE A 381 12.74 5.96 -7.26
N SER A 382 12.08 5.72 -6.12
CA SER A 382 12.13 6.61 -4.96
C SER A 382 13.52 6.72 -4.34
N ASN A 383 14.25 5.61 -4.22
CA ASN A 383 15.62 5.64 -3.72
C ASN A 383 16.53 6.51 -4.60
N LEU A 384 16.44 6.38 -5.93
CA LEU A 384 17.29 7.13 -6.85
C LEU A 384 16.86 8.61 -7.00
N ILE A 385 15.57 8.90 -6.81
CA ILE A 385 15.01 10.27 -6.79
C ILE A 385 15.36 11.02 -5.49
N LEU A 386 15.37 10.35 -4.34
CA LEU A 386 15.72 10.99 -3.06
C LEU A 386 17.24 11.00 -2.80
N TYR A 387 17.93 9.89 -3.07
CA TYR A 387 19.28 9.62 -2.57
C TYR A 387 20.34 9.44 -3.67
N SER A 388 19.95 9.28 -4.95
CA SER A 388 20.79 8.87 -6.10
C SER A 388 21.72 7.66 -5.87
N GLN A 389 21.35 6.85 -4.89
CA GLN A 389 21.80 5.49 -4.60
C GLN A 389 20.56 4.66 -4.29
N THR A 390 20.65 3.35 -4.46
CA THR A 390 19.63 2.40 -3.97
C THR A 390 20.34 1.25 -3.26
N LEU A 391 19.57 0.25 -2.84
CA LEU A 391 20.02 -0.94 -2.14
C LEU A 391 21.19 -1.58 -2.91
N ASP A 392 22.16 -2.16 -2.20
CA ASP A 392 23.19 -3.02 -2.78
C ASP A 392 22.53 -4.36 -3.19
N ILE A 393 21.75 -4.27 -4.26
CA ILE A 393 20.92 -5.34 -4.77
C ILE A 393 21.79 -6.49 -5.31
N ALA A 394 23.03 -6.18 -5.72
CA ALA A 394 24.04 -7.15 -6.10
C ALA A 394 24.42 -8.06 -4.92
N ALA A 395 24.77 -7.49 -3.75
CA ALA A 395 25.10 -8.27 -2.58
C ALA A 395 23.88 -8.91 -1.93
N ALA A 396 22.73 -8.22 -1.88
CA ALA A 396 21.50 -8.77 -1.29
C ALA A 396 21.01 -10.02 -2.04
N TYR A 397 21.04 -9.99 -3.38
CA TYR A 397 20.72 -11.14 -4.22
C TYR A 397 21.75 -12.27 -4.03
N LYS A 398 23.06 -11.98 -4.03
CA LYS A 398 24.13 -12.97 -3.80
C LYS A 398 24.04 -13.64 -2.43
N ALA A 399 23.57 -12.92 -1.40
CA ALA A 399 23.38 -13.45 -0.06
C ALA A 399 22.10 -14.31 0.10
N GLY A 400 21.25 -14.39 -0.93
CA GLY A 400 19.99 -15.14 -0.87
C GLY A 400 18.90 -14.47 -0.03
N VAL A 401 18.96 -13.15 0.15
CA VAL A 401 17.90 -12.39 0.82
C VAL A 401 16.63 -12.47 -0.02
N ASN A 402 15.46 -12.62 0.63
CA ASN A 402 14.19 -12.55 -0.09
C ASN A 402 13.95 -11.10 -0.55
N LEU A 403 13.73 -10.90 -1.85
CA LEU A 403 13.61 -9.59 -2.49
C LEU A 403 12.23 -9.42 -3.13
N ALA A 404 11.59 -8.29 -2.87
CA ALA A 404 10.33 -7.88 -3.48
C ALA A 404 10.43 -6.43 -3.98
N LEU A 405 9.57 -6.06 -4.93
CA LEU A 405 9.39 -4.67 -5.33
C LEU A 405 8.26 -4.01 -4.54
N GLY A 406 8.34 -2.70 -4.39
CA GLY A 406 7.23 -1.89 -3.90
C GLY A 406 7.29 -0.48 -4.49
N SER A 407 6.14 0.07 -4.87
CA SER A 407 6.09 1.30 -5.66
C SER A 407 6.50 2.55 -4.90
N ASP A 408 6.40 2.54 -3.57
CA ASP A 408 6.40 3.74 -2.74
C ASP A 408 5.21 4.67 -3.12
N TRP A 409 5.23 5.91 -2.66
CA TRP A 409 4.26 6.98 -2.91
C TRP A 409 4.51 7.76 -4.20
N VAL A 410 3.47 8.15 -4.94
CA VAL A 410 3.61 8.86 -6.24
C VAL A 410 4.51 10.12 -6.26
N PRO A 411 4.70 10.90 -5.16
CA PRO A 411 5.68 11.99 -5.12
C PRO A 411 7.12 11.60 -5.49
N THR A 412 7.61 10.43 -5.12
CA THR A 412 8.96 9.95 -5.54
C THR A 412 8.98 8.49 -6.04
N GLY A 413 7.88 7.77 -5.88
CA GLY A 413 7.60 6.40 -6.30
C GLY A 413 6.78 6.32 -7.59
N THR A 414 6.55 5.10 -8.07
CA THR A 414 5.69 4.82 -9.23
C THR A 414 4.22 4.62 -8.81
N LYS A 415 3.29 4.50 -9.77
CA LYS A 415 1.87 4.22 -9.46
C LYS A 415 1.60 2.74 -9.19
N SER A 416 2.47 1.84 -9.66
CA SER A 416 2.37 0.39 -9.43
C SER A 416 3.71 -0.31 -9.59
N VAL A 417 3.86 -1.50 -8.98
CA VAL A 417 5.05 -2.35 -9.18
C VAL A 417 5.26 -2.75 -10.66
N LEU A 418 4.21 -2.75 -11.48
CA LEU A 418 4.29 -2.92 -12.95
C LEU A 418 5.12 -1.81 -13.64
N GLU A 419 5.31 -0.66 -13.00
CA GLU A 419 6.17 0.43 -13.46
C GLU A 419 7.52 0.37 -12.75
N GLU A 420 7.53 0.16 -11.43
CA GLU A 420 8.74 -0.01 -10.62
C GLU A 420 9.68 -1.07 -11.21
N VAL A 421 9.13 -2.17 -11.74
CA VAL A 421 9.88 -3.26 -12.36
C VAL A 421 10.67 -2.81 -13.60
N LYS A 422 10.18 -1.81 -14.34
CA LYS A 422 10.86 -1.25 -15.52
C LYS A 422 12.07 -0.41 -15.09
N ILE A 423 11.94 0.32 -13.97
CA ILE A 423 13.04 1.05 -13.33
C ILE A 423 14.09 0.08 -12.77
N ALA A 424 13.65 -0.94 -12.04
CA ALA A 424 14.47 -2.00 -11.46
C ALA A 424 15.29 -2.73 -12.54
N ARG A 425 14.64 -3.10 -13.64
CA ARG A 425 15.29 -3.72 -14.81
C ARG A 425 16.34 -2.80 -15.43
N ASN A 426 16.00 -1.54 -15.67
CA ASN A 426 16.92 -0.62 -16.32
C ASN A 426 18.15 -0.30 -15.44
N TYR A 427 17.97 -0.23 -14.11
CA TYR A 427 19.08 -0.15 -13.15
C TYR A 427 20.03 -1.36 -13.26
N ILE A 428 19.48 -2.58 -13.29
CA ILE A 428 20.27 -3.82 -13.44
C ILE A 428 21.00 -3.88 -14.79
N LEU A 429 20.37 -3.41 -15.88
CA LEU A 429 20.96 -3.43 -17.22
C LEU A 429 22.01 -2.33 -17.45
N LYS A 430 21.82 -1.12 -16.89
CA LYS A 430 22.79 -0.02 -17.01
C LYS A 430 23.99 -0.20 -16.06
N ASP A 431 23.84 -0.97 -14.98
CA ASP A 431 24.88 -1.25 -13.97
C ASP A 431 25.59 0.02 -13.48
N VAL A 432 24.79 1.02 -13.06
CA VAL A 432 25.25 2.40 -12.80
C VAL A 432 26.29 2.54 -11.68
N ASP A 433 26.35 1.56 -10.76
CA ASP A 433 27.36 1.45 -9.69
C ASP A 433 28.46 0.43 -10.00
N LYS A 434 28.42 -0.23 -11.17
CA LYS A 434 29.42 -1.21 -11.68
C LYS A 434 29.58 -2.41 -10.76
N GLU A 435 28.46 -2.92 -10.25
CA GLU A 435 28.38 -4.01 -9.28
C GLU A 435 28.30 -5.39 -9.95
N ASN A 436 28.46 -5.41 -11.28
CA ASN A 436 28.34 -6.56 -12.16
C ASN A 436 26.91 -7.16 -12.10
N LEU A 437 25.91 -6.29 -12.14
CA LEU A 437 24.50 -6.63 -11.93
C LEU A 437 23.98 -7.64 -12.98
N VAL A 438 24.26 -7.43 -14.26
CA VAL A 438 23.85 -8.36 -15.33
C VAL A 438 24.44 -9.76 -15.12
N SER A 439 25.73 -9.88 -14.77
CA SER A 439 26.31 -11.21 -14.46
C SER A 439 25.71 -11.81 -13.20
N THR A 440 25.47 -10.99 -12.17
CA THR A 440 24.87 -11.41 -10.89
C THR A 440 23.49 -12.03 -11.10
N PHE A 441 22.56 -11.31 -11.73
CA PHE A 441 21.18 -11.78 -11.95
C PHE A 441 21.07 -12.88 -13.01
N THR A 442 22.00 -12.96 -13.97
CA THR A 442 21.99 -14.04 -14.97
C THR A 442 22.78 -15.28 -14.54
N GLY A 443 23.42 -15.29 -13.36
CA GLY A 443 24.30 -16.37 -12.91
C GLY A 443 25.47 -16.59 -13.87
N GLY A 444 26.08 -15.49 -14.34
CA GLY A 444 27.19 -15.48 -15.29
C GLY A 444 26.83 -15.76 -16.75
N THR A 445 25.58 -16.12 -17.08
CA THR A 445 25.26 -16.57 -18.45
C THR A 445 24.86 -15.46 -19.43
N GLY A 446 24.78 -14.20 -19.01
CA GLY A 446 24.41 -13.05 -19.86
C GLY A 446 22.98 -13.06 -20.43
N LYS A 447 22.18 -14.08 -20.06
CA LYS A 447 20.80 -14.30 -20.54
C LYS A 447 19.83 -13.37 -19.83
N VAL A 448 19.57 -12.21 -20.44
CA VAL A 448 18.72 -11.13 -19.89
C VAL A 448 17.32 -11.60 -19.48
N GLU A 449 16.81 -12.66 -20.10
CA GLU A 449 15.52 -13.29 -19.77
C GLU A 449 15.44 -13.76 -18.31
N LYS A 450 16.58 -14.11 -17.70
CA LYS A 450 16.65 -14.45 -16.27
C LYS A 450 16.39 -13.25 -15.36
N ILE A 451 16.83 -12.05 -15.78
CA ILE A 451 16.54 -10.81 -15.06
C ILE A 451 15.02 -10.58 -15.05
N ASP A 452 14.36 -10.86 -16.18
CA ASP A 452 12.91 -10.78 -16.29
C ASP A 452 12.22 -11.82 -15.37
N GLU A 453 12.71 -13.07 -15.29
CA GLU A 453 12.15 -14.08 -14.37
C GLU A 453 12.33 -13.69 -12.88
N GLU A 454 13.50 -13.19 -12.48
CA GLU A 454 13.74 -12.78 -11.10
C GLU A 454 12.88 -11.56 -10.72
N LEU A 455 12.81 -10.55 -11.59
CA LEU A 455 11.96 -9.38 -11.36
C LEU A 455 10.47 -9.73 -11.36
N TYR A 456 10.03 -10.70 -12.17
CA TYR A 456 8.69 -11.27 -12.09
C TYR A 456 8.39 -11.87 -10.70
N LYS A 457 9.32 -12.65 -10.13
CA LYS A 457 9.19 -13.21 -8.77
C LYS A 457 9.10 -12.10 -7.71
N MET A 458 9.82 -10.98 -7.88
CA MET A 458 9.78 -9.84 -6.95
C MET A 458 8.42 -9.13 -6.88
N MET A 459 7.52 -9.31 -7.85
CA MET A 459 6.14 -8.78 -7.82
C MET A 459 5.08 -9.83 -7.45
N THR A 460 5.47 -11.11 -7.35
CA THR A 460 4.52 -12.24 -7.27
C THR A 460 4.86 -13.19 -6.13
N GLU A 461 5.73 -14.17 -6.36
CA GLU A 461 6.01 -15.22 -5.38
C GLU A 461 6.79 -14.72 -4.16
N ASN A 462 7.76 -13.83 -4.35
CA ASN A 462 8.64 -13.35 -3.27
C ASN A 462 7.90 -12.49 -2.24
N PRO A 463 7.09 -11.48 -2.61
CA PRO A 463 6.24 -10.80 -1.65
C PRO A 463 5.22 -11.73 -0.98
N ALA A 464 4.70 -12.75 -1.68
CA ALA A 464 3.86 -13.77 -1.05
C ALA A 464 4.60 -14.58 0.04
N LYS A 465 5.90 -14.89 -0.18
CA LYS A 465 6.78 -15.55 0.80
C LYS A 465 7.08 -14.63 1.99
N MET A 466 7.35 -13.35 1.74
CA MET A 466 7.57 -12.32 2.77
C MET A 466 6.41 -12.20 3.75
N ILE A 467 5.18 -12.20 3.23
CA ILE A 467 3.96 -12.11 4.03
C ILE A 467 3.44 -13.48 4.51
N ASN A 468 4.21 -14.56 4.34
CA ASN A 468 3.92 -15.91 4.87
C ASN A 468 2.66 -16.55 4.22
N HIS A 469 2.15 -16.02 3.09
CA HIS A 469 0.95 -16.49 2.36
C HIS A 469 1.29 -17.11 0.99
N TYR A 470 2.49 -17.68 0.82
CA TYR A 470 2.86 -18.44 -0.38
C TYR A 470 2.42 -19.91 -0.35
N GLU A 471 2.21 -20.50 0.84
CA GLU A 471 1.90 -21.92 0.99
C GLU A 471 0.42 -22.24 0.75
N ILE A 472 0.15 -23.50 0.34
CA ILE A 472 -1.21 -24.04 0.17
C ILE A 472 -1.39 -25.17 1.19
N LYS A 473 -2.53 -25.18 1.88
CA LYS A 473 -2.92 -26.25 2.80
C LYS A 473 -4.38 -26.58 2.63
N THR A 474 -4.69 -27.84 2.35
CA THR A 474 -6.07 -28.33 2.37
C THR A 474 -6.65 -28.30 3.79
N GLY A 475 -7.97 -28.32 3.89
CA GLY A 475 -8.71 -28.35 5.14
C GLY A 475 -10.11 -28.95 4.94
N PRO A 476 -10.85 -29.22 6.03
CA PRO A 476 -12.22 -29.72 5.90
C PRO A 476 -13.11 -28.66 5.23
N VAL A 477 -13.90 -29.10 4.26
CA VAL A 477 -15.01 -28.31 3.69
C VAL A 477 -16.08 -28.13 4.77
N THR A 478 -16.41 -26.89 5.10
CA THR A 478 -17.40 -26.53 6.14
C THR A 478 -18.16 -25.27 5.75
N LYS A 479 -19.24 -24.93 6.47
CA LYS A 479 -20.00 -23.68 6.21
C LYS A 479 -19.17 -22.39 6.36
N THR A 480 -18.07 -22.45 7.10
CA THR A 480 -17.11 -21.33 7.28
C THR A 480 -15.82 -21.51 6.49
N ASN A 481 -15.68 -22.62 5.77
CA ASN A 481 -14.60 -22.88 4.82
C ASN A 481 -15.15 -23.69 3.63
N PRO A 482 -15.93 -23.07 2.72
CA PRO A 482 -16.49 -23.78 1.58
C PRO A 482 -15.43 -24.21 0.56
N SER A 483 -14.28 -23.51 0.52
CA SER A 483 -13.24 -23.73 -0.48
C SER A 483 -12.47 -25.05 -0.33
N GLY A 484 -12.45 -25.65 0.87
CA GLY A 484 -11.64 -26.84 1.16
C GLY A 484 -10.16 -26.56 1.48
N TYR A 485 -9.77 -25.29 1.68
CA TYR A 485 -8.39 -24.91 2.02
C TYR A 485 -8.30 -24.24 3.39
N ALA A 486 -7.34 -24.65 4.21
CA ALA A 486 -7.00 -24.00 5.48
C ALA A 486 -5.95 -22.88 5.30
N GLU A 487 -5.23 -22.91 4.19
CA GLU A 487 -4.38 -21.83 3.69
C GLU A 487 -4.45 -21.83 2.15
N ALA A 488 -4.80 -20.70 1.56
CA ALA A 488 -4.71 -20.48 0.11
C ALA A 488 -3.58 -19.51 -0.24
N ALA A 489 -2.78 -19.85 -1.25
CA ALA A 489 -1.60 -19.07 -1.62
C ALA A 489 -1.93 -17.81 -2.43
N VAL A 490 -1.09 -16.79 -2.32
CA VAL A 490 -1.05 -15.64 -3.23
C VAL A 490 0.25 -15.65 -4.04
N GLY A 491 0.33 -14.85 -5.10
CA GLY A 491 1.56 -14.68 -5.89
C GLY A 491 1.96 -15.86 -6.79
N ARG A 492 1.11 -16.88 -6.95
CA ARG A 492 1.29 -17.99 -7.90
C ARG A 492 -0.05 -18.52 -8.43
N LEU A 493 -0.03 -19.15 -9.60
CA LEU A 493 -1.15 -19.93 -10.11
C LEU A 493 -0.95 -21.40 -9.69
N ALA A 494 -1.95 -21.96 -8.99
CA ALA A 494 -2.00 -23.36 -8.56
C ALA A 494 -3.41 -23.69 -8.05
N GLU A 495 -3.78 -24.96 -8.02
CA GLU A 495 -4.99 -25.42 -7.33
C GLU A 495 -4.84 -25.17 -5.81
N GLY A 496 -5.75 -24.40 -5.23
CA GLY A 496 -5.64 -23.88 -3.86
C GLY A 496 -4.92 -22.54 -3.72
N ALA A 497 -4.57 -21.85 -4.81
CA ALA A 497 -4.22 -20.43 -4.75
C ALA A 497 -5.49 -19.56 -4.71
N MET A 498 -5.39 -18.32 -4.21
CA MET A 498 -6.46 -17.32 -4.30
C MET A 498 -6.80 -17.03 -5.76
N GLY A 499 -8.09 -16.84 -6.07
CA GLY A 499 -8.60 -16.50 -7.40
C GLY A 499 -8.36 -15.03 -7.79
N SER A 500 -7.19 -14.49 -7.44
CA SER A 500 -6.81 -13.09 -7.66
C SER A 500 -5.72 -13.06 -8.74
N VAL A 501 -6.11 -12.70 -9.95
CA VAL A 501 -5.35 -12.90 -11.19
C VAL A 501 -5.49 -11.71 -12.14
N ILE A 502 -4.51 -11.55 -13.03
CA ILE A 502 -4.57 -10.57 -14.12
C ILE A 502 -4.46 -11.27 -15.47
N VAL A 503 -5.13 -10.70 -16.48
CA VAL A 503 -5.00 -11.09 -17.88
C VAL A 503 -4.30 -9.96 -18.63
N VAL A 504 -3.26 -10.30 -19.36
CA VAL A 504 -2.37 -9.35 -20.04
C VAL A 504 -2.19 -9.71 -21.50
N SER A 505 -2.18 -8.72 -22.39
CA SER A 505 -1.89 -8.92 -23.82
C SER A 505 -0.66 -9.82 -24.06
N HIS A 506 -0.79 -10.77 -24.97
CA HIS A 506 0.35 -11.53 -25.49
C HIS A 506 1.13 -10.65 -26.48
N GLN A 507 2.38 -10.31 -26.13
CA GLN A 507 3.28 -9.43 -26.90
C GLN A 507 4.67 -10.05 -27.11
N ASN A 508 5.08 -11.01 -26.28
CA ASN A 508 6.39 -11.68 -26.37
C ASN A 508 6.25 -13.18 -26.08
N ALA A 509 7.02 -14.02 -26.77
CA ALA A 509 7.04 -15.48 -26.62
C ALA A 509 7.50 -15.97 -25.23
N ASN A 510 8.24 -15.15 -24.47
CA ASN A 510 8.66 -15.42 -23.10
C ASN A 510 7.67 -14.78 -22.09
N PRO A 511 7.08 -15.54 -21.15
CA PRO A 511 6.08 -15.04 -20.21
C PRO A 511 6.61 -13.98 -19.24
N TYR A 512 7.90 -13.97 -18.90
CA TYR A 512 8.48 -12.99 -17.99
C TYR A 512 8.76 -11.68 -18.71
N THR A 513 9.44 -11.76 -19.85
CA THR A 513 9.72 -10.60 -20.72
C THR A 513 8.42 -9.92 -21.16
N ASN A 514 7.36 -10.68 -21.44
CA ASN A 514 6.03 -10.16 -21.75
C ASN A 514 5.49 -9.21 -20.68
N LEU A 515 5.57 -9.59 -19.40
CA LEU A 515 5.05 -8.77 -18.29
C LEU A 515 6.03 -7.67 -17.83
N VAL A 516 7.32 -7.99 -17.75
CA VAL A 516 8.35 -7.11 -17.19
C VAL A 516 8.79 -6.01 -18.17
N VAL A 517 8.73 -6.28 -19.48
CA VAL A 517 9.23 -5.36 -20.52
C VAL A 517 8.10 -4.74 -21.34
N HIS A 518 7.15 -5.55 -21.80
CA HIS A 518 6.17 -5.10 -22.80
C HIS A 518 4.84 -4.63 -22.20
N ALA A 519 4.39 -5.23 -21.09
CA ALA A 519 3.09 -4.90 -20.51
C ALA A 519 3.04 -3.49 -19.90
N THR A 520 2.06 -2.72 -20.33
CA THR A 520 1.70 -1.38 -19.83
C THR A 520 0.24 -1.38 -19.36
N GLU A 521 -0.24 -0.26 -18.82
CA GLU A 521 -1.63 -0.12 -18.37
C GLU A 521 -2.69 -0.50 -19.43
N LYS A 522 -2.38 -0.30 -20.71
CA LYS A 522 -3.27 -0.67 -21.81
C LYS A 522 -3.38 -2.18 -22.05
N ASP A 523 -2.37 -2.93 -21.62
CA ASP A 523 -2.26 -4.37 -21.85
C ASP A 523 -2.94 -5.19 -20.77
N ILE A 524 -3.28 -4.58 -19.63
CA ILE A 524 -4.10 -5.19 -18.57
C ILE A 524 -5.55 -5.29 -19.09
N ASN A 525 -5.92 -6.46 -19.61
CA ASN A 525 -7.20 -6.70 -20.28
C ASN A 525 -8.27 -7.28 -19.34
N LEU A 526 -7.88 -7.83 -18.20
CA LEU A 526 -8.79 -8.20 -17.11
C LEU A 526 -8.03 -8.20 -15.78
N VAL A 527 -8.69 -7.79 -14.70
CA VAL A 527 -8.26 -8.03 -13.32
C VAL A 527 -9.42 -8.67 -12.57
N VAL A 528 -9.12 -9.78 -11.92
CA VAL A 528 -10.06 -10.59 -11.14
C VAL A 528 -9.56 -10.62 -9.70
N ILE A 529 -10.44 -10.36 -8.74
CA ILE A 529 -10.19 -10.43 -7.30
C ILE A 529 -11.11 -11.51 -6.72
N ASP A 530 -10.57 -12.49 -6.01
CA ASP A 530 -11.33 -13.57 -5.36
C ASP A 530 -12.31 -14.32 -6.30
N GLY A 531 -11.96 -14.47 -7.58
CA GLY A 531 -12.80 -15.08 -8.62
C GLY A 531 -13.87 -14.15 -9.22
N LYS A 532 -13.86 -12.84 -8.91
CA LYS A 532 -14.80 -11.84 -9.43
C LYS A 532 -14.06 -10.83 -10.32
N PRO A 533 -14.51 -10.54 -11.56
CA PRO A 533 -13.99 -9.43 -12.34
C PRO A 533 -14.17 -8.10 -11.62
N SER A 534 -13.12 -7.26 -11.64
CA SER A 534 -13.12 -5.93 -11.01
C SER A 534 -12.83 -4.81 -12.02
N TYR A 535 -11.96 -5.07 -13.00
CA TYR A 535 -11.58 -4.13 -14.06
C TYR A 535 -11.21 -4.90 -15.33
N GLY A 536 -11.35 -4.31 -16.52
CA GLY A 536 -10.86 -4.93 -17.75
C GLY A 536 -11.38 -4.31 -19.03
N ASN A 537 -11.22 -5.05 -20.14
CA ASN A 537 -11.83 -4.76 -21.44
C ASN A 537 -13.35 -4.97 -21.38
N ARG A 538 -14.11 -4.06 -22.00
CA ARG A 538 -15.56 -4.12 -22.01
C ARG A 538 -16.11 -5.42 -22.60
N SER A 539 -15.58 -5.90 -23.72
CA SER A 539 -16.03 -7.15 -24.37
C SER A 539 -15.85 -8.39 -23.47
N TYR A 540 -14.80 -8.44 -22.66
CA TYR A 540 -14.58 -9.51 -21.68
C TYR A 540 -15.60 -9.47 -20.55
N LEU A 541 -16.00 -8.29 -20.08
CA LEU A 541 -17.05 -8.14 -19.06
C LEU A 541 -18.46 -8.38 -19.64
N ASP A 542 -18.73 -7.90 -20.84
CA ASP A 542 -20.00 -8.12 -21.55
C ASP A 542 -20.20 -9.61 -21.88
N ALA A 543 -19.13 -10.33 -22.26
CA ALA A 543 -19.15 -11.79 -22.44
C ALA A 543 -19.38 -12.57 -21.13
N LEU A 544 -18.99 -12.01 -19.98
CA LEU A 544 -19.31 -12.52 -18.64
C LEU A 544 -20.68 -12.04 -18.11
N GLY A 545 -21.47 -11.33 -18.93
CA GLY A 545 -22.82 -10.87 -18.55
C GLY A 545 -22.83 -9.73 -17.53
N TYR A 546 -21.77 -8.92 -17.47
CA TYR A 546 -21.68 -7.69 -16.66
C TYR A 546 -22.22 -6.43 -17.37
N GLN A 547 -22.94 -6.60 -18.49
CA GLN A 547 -23.56 -5.52 -19.27
C GLN A 547 -24.28 -4.51 -18.37
N GLY A 548 -23.83 -3.25 -18.40
CA GLY A 548 -24.42 -2.16 -17.59
C GLY A 548 -24.08 -2.18 -16.09
N ARG A 549 -23.14 -3.01 -15.64
CA ARG A 549 -22.67 -3.09 -14.23
C ARG A 549 -21.24 -2.54 -14.04
N TYR A 550 -20.86 -1.60 -14.90
CA TYR A 550 -19.53 -1.00 -14.93
C TYR A 550 -19.60 0.46 -15.39
N GLU A 551 -18.56 1.24 -15.12
CA GLU A 551 -18.32 2.55 -15.73
C GLU A 551 -17.09 2.51 -16.68
N PRO A 552 -17.04 3.35 -17.73
CA PRO A 552 -15.91 3.40 -18.65
C PRO A 552 -14.68 4.13 -18.05
N LEU A 553 -13.51 3.83 -18.60
CA LEU A 553 -12.21 4.43 -18.30
C LEU A 553 -11.43 4.62 -19.62
N PRO A 554 -10.57 5.66 -19.73
CA PRO A 554 -10.11 6.55 -18.67
C PRO A 554 -11.05 7.74 -18.38
N VAL A 555 -11.06 8.17 -17.12
CA VAL A 555 -11.44 9.55 -16.76
C VAL A 555 -10.29 10.47 -17.19
N ASP A 556 -10.56 11.60 -17.86
CA ASP A 556 -9.50 12.54 -18.25
C ASP A 556 -8.83 13.22 -17.05
N SER A 557 -7.63 13.75 -17.28
CA SER A 557 -6.80 14.48 -16.34
C SER A 557 -6.50 15.92 -16.79
N ALA A 558 -6.60 16.22 -18.08
CA ALA A 558 -6.20 17.52 -18.62
C ALA A 558 -7.22 18.62 -18.25
N ASP A 559 -8.51 18.40 -18.52
CA ASP A 559 -9.52 19.43 -18.26
C ASP A 559 -9.74 19.69 -16.76
N HIS A 560 -9.49 18.68 -15.90
CA HIS A 560 -9.50 18.81 -14.44
C HIS A 560 -8.63 19.98 -13.95
N SER A 561 -7.44 20.15 -14.53
CA SER A 561 -6.48 21.21 -14.15
C SER A 561 -7.01 22.64 -14.33
N THR A 562 -7.92 22.85 -15.29
CA THR A 562 -8.35 24.21 -15.66
C THR A 562 -9.68 24.64 -15.02
N VAL A 563 -10.49 23.71 -14.53
CA VAL A 563 -11.85 24.00 -14.06
C VAL A 563 -11.85 24.52 -12.61
N ALA A 564 -11.11 23.85 -11.73
CA ALA A 564 -11.00 24.24 -10.32
C ALA A 564 -10.37 25.64 -10.13
N LEU A 565 -9.64 26.15 -11.13
CA LEU A 565 -9.01 27.47 -11.13
C LEU A 565 -9.89 28.60 -11.72
N LYS A 566 -11.07 28.29 -12.27
CA LYS A 566 -11.97 29.28 -12.92
C LYS A 566 -12.99 29.93 -11.97
N HIS A 567 -13.14 29.41 -10.75
CA HIS A 567 -14.13 29.89 -9.79
C HIS A 567 -13.47 30.17 -8.44
N GLU A 568 -13.45 31.43 -8.01
CA GLU A 568 -13.05 31.81 -6.66
C GLU A 568 -14.23 31.60 -5.70
N ILE A 569 -14.11 30.63 -4.80
CA ILE A 569 -15.13 30.28 -3.81
C ILE A 569 -14.53 30.51 -2.43
N ALA A 570 -15.05 31.53 -1.72
CA ALA A 570 -14.64 31.83 -0.36
C ALA A 570 -15.02 30.69 0.60
N GLN A 571 -14.15 30.36 1.55
CA GLN A 571 -14.45 29.39 2.59
C GLN A 571 -15.48 29.93 3.61
N PRO A 572 -16.19 29.04 4.34
CA PRO A 572 -17.01 29.42 5.49
C PRO A 572 -16.12 29.97 6.61
N ALA A 573 -16.68 30.85 7.45
CA ALA A 573 -15.98 31.36 8.63
C ALA A 573 -15.96 30.37 9.82
N GLU A 574 -16.80 29.33 9.82
CA GLU A 574 -17.00 28.45 10.97
C GLU A 574 -16.52 26.99 10.75
N PRO A 575 -15.92 26.34 11.76
CA PRO A 575 -15.11 25.12 11.56
C PRO A 575 -15.79 23.79 11.90
N ASP A 576 -17.09 23.73 12.21
CA ASP A 576 -17.73 22.49 12.68
C ASP A 576 -17.98 21.46 11.55
N PRO A 577 -18.19 20.16 11.87
CA PRO A 577 -18.28 19.10 10.85
C PRO A 577 -19.48 19.19 9.91
N GLU A 578 -20.62 19.73 10.36
CA GLU A 578 -21.84 19.83 9.55
C GLU A 578 -21.70 20.99 8.55
N ASN A 579 -21.25 22.16 9.02
CA ASN A 579 -20.91 23.29 8.16
C ASN A 579 -19.85 22.91 7.11
N ARG A 580 -18.85 22.06 7.46
CA ARG A 580 -17.89 21.51 6.48
C ARG A 580 -18.55 20.62 5.43
N LEU A 581 -19.43 19.70 5.81
CA LEU A 581 -20.11 18.82 4.85
C LEU A 581 -21.02 19.62 3.92
N GLN A 582 -21.75 20.60 4.46
CA GLN A 582 -22.60 21.50 3.67
C GLN A 582 -21.78 22.37 2.72
N PHE A 583 -20.62 22.90 3.15
CA PHE A 583 -19.70 23.62 2.27
C PHE A 583 -19.11 22.72 1.18
N LEU A 584 -18.63 21.52 1.51
CA LEU A 584 -18.16 20.55 0.52
C LEU A 584 -19.25 20.21 -0.49
N ALA A 585 -20.50 20.07 -0.05
CA ALA A 585 -21.62 19.83 -0.94
C ALA A 585 -21.99 21.06 -1.79
N ALA A 586 -21.88 22.29 -1.28
CA ALA A 586 -22.03 23.49 -2.08
C ALA A 586 -20.93 23.61 -3.15
N LEU A 587 -19.67 23.41 -2.75
CA LEU A 587 -18.48 23.41 -3.60
C LEU A 587 -18.61 22.37 -4.72
N ILE A 588 -18.88 21.10 -4.39
CA ILE A 588 -19.05 20.02 -5.37
C ILE A 588 -20.22 20.31 -6.32
N ARG A 589 -21.36 20.81 -5.83
CA ARG A 589 -22.52 21.16 -6.68
C ARG A 589 -22.28 22.39 -7.57
N SER A 590 -21.42 23.32 -7.17
CA SER A 590 -21.02 24.43 -8.05
C SER A 590 -20.19 23.98 -9.27
N PHE A 591 -19.53 22.81 -9.18
CA PHE A 591 -18.77 22.20 -10.26
C PHE A 591 -19.47 21.02 -10.94
N SER A 592 -20.60 20.51 -10.43
CA SER A 592 -21.20 19.26 -10.91
C SER A 592 -21.76 19.32 -12.34
N GLY A 593 -22.01 20.52 -12.86
CA GLY A 593 -22.35 20.75 -14.28
C GLY A 593 -21.14 20.71 -15.24
N THR A 594 -19.94 20.41 -14.74
CA THR A 594 -18.75 20.30 -15.59
C THR A 594 -18.66 18.91 -16.22
N GLU A 595 -18.77 18.86 -17.55
CA GLU A 595 -18.39 17.68 -18.32
C GLU A 595 -16.86 17.61 -18.47
N PHE A 596 -16.30 16.42 -18.28
CA PHE A 596 -14.89 16.12 -18.46
C PHE A 596 -14.75 15.13 -19.61
N LYS A 597 -14.03 15.48 -20.67
CA LYS A 597 -13.99 14.72 -21.92
C LYS A 597 -12.86 13.68 -21.86
N PRO A 598 -13.14 12.36 -21.92
CA PRO A 598 -12.10 11.34 -21.79
C PRO A 598 -11.00 11.52 -22.84
N GLN A 599 -9.74 11.57 -22.40
CA GLN A 599 -8.57 11.55 -23.26
C GLN A 599 -7.85 10.22 -23.07
N ASP A 600 -7.69 9.48 -24.15
CA ASP A 600 -6.81 8.32 -24.21
C ASP A 600 -5.49 8.73 -24.90
N LYS A 601 -4.43 8.91 -24.10
CA LYS A 601 -3.04 9.06 -24.59
C LYS A 601 -2.25 7.75 -24.46
N CYS A 602 -2.92 6.68 -24.04
CA CYS A 602 -2.39 5.34 -23.76
C CYS A 602 -2.49 4.44 -25.01
N GLY A 603 -3.48 4.71 -25.86
CA GLY A 603 -3.78 3.92 -27.05
C GLY A 603 -4.39 2.58 -26.66
N PHE A 604 -5.46 2.61 -25.85
CA PHE A 604 -6.21 1.41 -25.50
C PHE A 604 -6.82 0.81 -26.78
N SER A 605 -6.64 -0.50 -27.00
CA SER A 605 -7.22 -1.17 -28.16
C SER A 605 -8.75 -1.33 -28.07
N GLU A 606 -9.33 -1.00 -26.92
CA GLU A 606 -10.71 -1.25 -26.55
C GLU A 606 -11.07 -0.39 -25.33
N GLU A 607 -12.35 -0.07 -25.14
CA GLU A 607 -12.84 0.61 -23.93
C GLU A 607 -12.52 -0.21 -22.67
N LYS A 608 -11.80 0.40 -21.73
CA LYS A 608 -11.55 -0.15 -20.40
C LYS A 608 -12.71 0.21 -19.49
N VAL A 609 -13.04 -0.66 -18.54
CA VAL A 609 -14.21 -0.50 -17.66
C VAL A 609 -13.91 -0.99 -16.24
N LEU A 610 -14.45 -0.28 -15.25
CA LEU A 610 -14.41 -0.66 -13.82
C LEU A 610 -15.77 -1.23 -13.41
N VAL A 611 -15.79 -2.44 -12.83
CA VAL A 611 -17.01 -3.02 -12.24
C VAL A 611 -17.36 -2.24 -10.99
N THR A 612 -18.53 -1.62 -10.98
CA THR A 612 -19.00 -0.82 -9.84
C THR A 612 -19.29 -1.74 -8.67
N SER A 613 -18.62 -1.52 -7.53
CA SER A 613 -18.99 -2.16 -6.27
C SER A 613 -20.22 -1.47 -5.64
N ASN A 614 -20.62 -1.94 -4.46
CA ASN A 614 -21.72 -1.36 -3.68
C ASN A 614 -21.30 -1.29 -2.20
N SER A 615 -20.10 -0.74 -1.97
CA SER A 615 -19.44 -0.63 -0.67
C SER A 615 -19.79 0.67 0.06
N VAL A 616 -20.18 1.73 -0.67
CA VAL A 616 -20.74 2.96 -0.10
C VAL A 616 -21.94 2.65 0.79
N GLU A 617 -22.80 1.69 0.40
CA GLU A 617 -23.95 1.29 1.22
C GLU A 617 -23.58 0.70 2.59
N ALA A 618 -22.35 0.21 2.79
CA ALA A 618 -21.89 -0.25 4.10
C ALA A 618 -21.48 0.93 5.02
N ASN A 619 -20.82 1.95 4.46
CA ASN A 619 -20.18 3.01 5.22
C ASN A 619 -21.10 4.23 5.44
N ALA A 620 -21.34 4.59 6.71
CA ALA A 620 -22.26 5.69 7.06
C ALA A 620 -21.83 7.06 6.55
N ASP A 621 -20.55 7.43 6.74
CA ASP A 621 -20.03 8.73 6.31
C ASP A 621 -20.12 8.88 4.78
N MET A 622 -19.97 7.78 4.05
CA MET A 622 -20.02 7.75 2.59
C MET A 622 -21.46 7.80 2.06
N ARG A 623 -22.43 7.15 2.73
CA ARG A 623 -23.87 7.33 2.42
C ARG A 623 -24.29 8.79 2.62
N SER A 624 -23.99 9.38 3.78
CA SER A 624 -24.32 10.78 4.08
C SER A 624 -23.64 11.76 3.13
N PHE A 625 -22.39 11.49 2.70
CA PHE A 625 -21.73 12.27 1.67
C PHE A 625 -22.44 12.17 0.31
N ARG A 626 -22.84 10.97 -0.13
CA ARG A 626 -23.59 10.79 -1.38
C ARG A 626 -24.97 11.45 -1.33
N GLU A 627 -25.66 11.38 -0.19
CA GLU A 627 -26.94 12.06 0.06
C GLU A 627 -26.81 13.59 0.00
N ALA A 628 -25.73 14.16 0.57
CA ALA A 628 -25.49 15.61 0.56
C ALA A 628 -25.00 16.15 -0.79
N THR A 629 -24.19 15.39 -1.52
CA THR A 629 -23.43 15.85 -2.72
C THR A 629 -23.98 15.34 -4.05
N GLY A 630 -24.65 14.19 -4.06
CA GLY A 630 -24.99 13.42 -5.27
C GLY A 630 -23.86 12.55 -5.83
N MET A 631 -22.64 12.64 -5.29
CA MET A 631 -21.45 11.93 -5.80
C MET A 631 -21.30 10.54 -5.16
N ASP A 632 -21.12 9.51 -5.96
CA ASP A 632 -20.96 8.14 -5.47
C ASP A 632 -19.49 7.71 -5.44
N LEU A 633 -18.92 7.54 -4.25
CA LEU A 633 -17.51 7.23 -4.06
C LEU A 633 -17.15 5.74 -4.31
N ASP A 634 -18.08 4.91 -4.77
CA ASP A 634 -17.75 3.65 -5.46
C ASP A 634 -17.36 3.89 -6.94
N LYS A 635 -17.58 5.09 -7.50
CA LYS A 635 -17.31 5.41 -8.91
C LYS A 635 -16.00 6.18 -9.11
N ALA A 636 -15.21 5.77 -10.09
CA ALA A 636 -13.97 6.41 -10.50
C ALA A 636 -14.18 7.86 -10.95
N HIS A 637 -15.23 8.15 -11.74
CA HIS A 637 -15.51 9.53 -12.17
C HIS A 637 -15.75 10.47 -10.98
N ASP A 638 -16.60 10.07 -10.05
CA ASP A 638 -17.00 10.92 -8.92
C ASP A 638 -15.88 11.05 -7.88
N LEU A 639 -15.10 9.97 -7.64
CA LEU A 639 -13.85 10.02 -6.89
C LEU A 639 -12.88 11.07 -7.47
N THR A 640 -12.66 11.04 -8.79
CA THR A 640 -11.72 11.96 -9.46
C THR A 640 -12.21 13.41 -9.36
N ARG A 641 -13.50 13.67 -9.59
CA ARG A 641 -14.12 14.99 -9.43
C ARG A 641 -13.91 15.55 -8.03
N VAL A 642 -14.26 14.76 -7.00
CA VAL A 642 -14.20 15.17 -5.60
C VAL A 642 -12.76 15.49 -5.19
N LEU A 643 -11.79 14.65 -5.55
CA LEU A 643 -10.39 14.89 -5.20
C LEU A 643 -9.79 16.09 -5.95
N ALA A 644 -10.02 16.20 -7.26
CA ALA A 644 -9.49 17.30 -8.08
C ALA A 644 -9.98 18.66 -7.57
N ILE A 645 -11.29 18.81 -7.32
CA ILE A 645 -11.88 20.04 -6.78
C ILE A 645 -11.27 20.37 -5.41
N ASN A 646 -11.18 19.39 -4.50
CA ASN A 646 -10.69 19.63 -3.14
C ASN A 646 -9.19 20.01 -3.11
N ILE A 647 -8.31 19.26 -3.76
CA ILE A 647 -6.86 19.51 -3.63
C ILE A 647 -6.42 20.83 -4.26
N MET A 648 -7.05 21.23 -5.39
CA MET A 648 -6.71 22.46 -6.11
C MET A 648 -7.36 23.72 -5.50
N THR A 649 -8.42 23.59 -4.70
CA THR A 649 -9.10 24.75 -4.07
C THR A 649 -8.95 24.83 -2.55
N GLN A 650 -8.73 23.71 -1.85
CA GLN A 650 -8.79 23.62 -0.37
C GLN A 650 -7.43 23.27 0.30
N SER A 651 -6.34 23.22 -0.46
CA SER A 651 -4.98 23.05 0.08
C SER A 651 -4.48 24.30 0.81
N ARG A 652 -3.70 24.11 1.87
CA ARG A 652 -3.06 25.20 2.64
C ARG A 652 -2.25 26.11 1.74
N ASN A 653 -1.51 25.56 0.77
CA ASN A 653 -0.76 26.37 -0.20
C ASN A 653 -1.65 27.31 -1.03
N LYS A 654 -2.93 26.98 -1.23
CA LYS A 654 -3.91 27.80 -1.96
C LYS A 654 -4.67 28.78 -1.07
N LEU A 655 -4.95 28.43 0.19
CA LEU A 655 -5.87 29.16 1.06
C LEU A 655 -5.26 29.86 2.29
N ASP A 656 -4.08 29.47 2.74
CA ASP A 656 -3.46 30.02 3.94
C ASP A 656 -2.36 31.03 3.56
N PRO A 657 -2.59 32.35 3.68
CA PRO A 657 -1.59 33.37 3.35
C PRO A 657 -0.48 33.50 4.41
N LYS A 658 -0.51 32.71 5.50
CA LYS A 658 0.50 32.72 6.58
C LYS A 658 1.39 31.49 6.54
N GLU A 659 0.80 30.30 6.47
CA GLU A 659 1.53 29.00 6.45
C GLU A 659 1.64 28.39 5.04
N GLY A 660 0.84 28.84 4.08
CA GLY A 660 0.84 28.37 2.70
C GLY A 660 1.85 29.07 1.80
N LYS A 661 2.13 28.44 0.66
CA LYS A 661 2.97 28.97 -0.43
C LYS A 661 2.27 28.80 -1.78
N PRO A 662 1.66 29.85 -2.36
CA PRO A 662 0.94 29.76 -3.63
C PRO A 662 1.76 29.21 -4.81
N GLU A 663 3.08 29.38 -4.79
CA GLU A 663 4.01 28.82 -5.76
C GLU A 663 4.08 27.28 -5.73
N TYR A 664 3.82 26.67 -4.56
CA TYR A 664 3.74 25.23 -4.32
C TYR A 664 2.33 24.65 -4.48
N ALA A 665 1.29 25.48 -4.63
CA ALA A 665 -0.08 25.00 -4.82
C ALA A 665 -0.22 24.16 -6.10
N LEU A 666 -0.93 23.03 -6.02
CA LEU A 666 -1.09 22.15 -7.18
C LEU A 666 -1.84 22.84 -8.33
N LYS A 667 -1.26 22.72 -9.53
CA LYS A 667 -1.76 23.30 -10.79
C LYS A 667 -2.57 22.30 -11.62
N TYR A 668 -2.56 21.02 -11.22
CA TYR A 668 -3.29 19.93 -11.85
C TYR A 668 -3.53 18.79 -10.86
N PHE A 669 -4.47 17.90 -11.18
CA PHE A 669 -4.65 16.62 -10.50
C PHE A 669 -3.97 15.51 -11.32
N PRO A 670 -3.15 14.62 -10.73
CA PRO A 670 -2.49 13.54 -11.47
C PRO A 670 -3.53 12.59 -12.09
N ALA A 671 -3.20 12.01 -13.24
CA ALA A 671 -4.10 11.09 -13.93
C ALA A 671 -4.11 9.70 -13.26
N LEU A 672 -5.19 8.94 -13.45
CA LEU A 672 -5.29 7.56 -12.94
C LEU A 672 -4.21 6.65 -13.55
N TYR A 673 -4.04 6.79 -14.87
CA TYR A 673 -3.04 6.09 -15.69
C TYR A 673 -1.81 6.97 -15.90
N SER A 674 -0.63 6.37 -16.09
CA SER A 674 0.61 7.14 -16.25
C SER A 674 0.74 7.76 -17.64
N CYS A 675 0.36 7.07 -18.71
CA CYS A 675 0.21 7.63 -20.07
C CYS A 675 -0.53 8.99 -20.13
N ASN A 676 -1.48 9.25 -19.22
CA ASN A 676 -2.24 10.49 -19.14
C ASN A 676 -1.61 11.57 -18.20
N ASP A 677 -0.43 11.32 -17.65
CA ASP A 677 0.30 12.15 -16.68
C ASP A 677 1.73 12.47 -17.18
N SER A 678 1.86 13.57 -17.94
CA SER A 678 3.08 13.87 -18.69
C SER A 678 4.32 14.17 -17.82
N ASN A 679 4.14 14.67 -16.59
CA ASN A 679 5.27 14.89 -15.67
C ASN A 679 5.74 13.56 -15.08
N HIS A 680 4.81 12.70 -14.63
CA HIS A 680 5.14 11.36 -14.13
C HIS A 680 5.84 10.53 -15.21
N MET A 681 5.30 10.50 -16.43
CA MET A 681 5.91 9.79 -17.55
C MET A 681 7.24 10.39 -18.00
N ARG A 682 7.45 11.71 -17.90
CA ARG A 682 8.76 12.33 -18.15
C ARG A 682 9.81 11.77 -17.18
N ARG A 683 9.51 11.72 -15.87
CA ARG A 683 10.44 11.21 -14.85
C ARG A 683 10.70 9.71 -15.04
N ILE A 684 9.67 8.88 -15.19
CA ILE A 684 9.84 7.44 -15.51
C ILE A 684 10.67 7.24 -16.79
N THR A 685 10.36 7.98 -17.85
CA THR A 685 11.06 7.88 -19.15
C THR A 685 12.54 8.26 -19.03
N ASN A 686 12.91 9.17 -18.13
CA ASN A 686 14.30 9.49 -17.84
C ASN A 686 15.03 8.44 -16.97
N PHE A 687 14.33 7.47 -16.37
CA PHE A 687 14.94 6.35 -15.64
C PHE A 687 14.94 5.01 -16.41
N ILE A 688 14.24 4.92 -17.54
CA ILE A 688 14.25 3.74 -18.45
C ILE A 688 15.08 3.96 -19.74
N LYS A 689 15.75 5.11 -19.89
CA LYS A 689 16.74 5.33 -20.95
C LYS A 689 18.00 4.50 -20.66
N LEU A 690 18.59 3.96 -21.74
CA LEU A 690 19.91 3.33 -21.72
C LEU A 690 21.01 4.23 -22.31
N GLU A 691 20.63 5.24 -23.10
CA GLU A 691 21.55 6.11 -23.84
C GLU A 691 21.25 7.60 -23.58
N GLY A 692 22.31 8.42 -23.63
CA GLY A 692 22.24 9.86 -23.42
C GLY A 692 22.13 10.28 -21.95
N SER A 693 21.87 11.57 -21.72
CA SER A 693 21.72 12.12 -20.38
C SER A 693 20.40 11.66 -19.74
N ASP A 694 20.50 11.06 -18.55
CA ASP A 694 19.37 10.46 -17.84
C ASP A 694 19.36 10.82 -16.35
N ASP A 695 18.32 10.39 -15.62
CA ASP A 695 18.12 10.81 -14.23
C ASP A 695 19.09 10.13 -13.25
N PHE A 696 19.66 8.96 -13.59
CA PHE A 696 20.71 8.33 -12.77
C PHE A 696 21.96 9.22 -12.74
N GLU A 697 22.37 9.76 -13.89
CA GLU A 697 23.54 10.64 -14.02
C GLU A 697 23.25 12.07 -13.52
N ALA A 698 22.07 12.62 -13.85
CA ALA A 698 21.69 13.97 -13.42
C ALA A 698 21.64 14.08 -11.89
N ASN A 699 20.93 13.16 -11.22
CA ASN A 699 20.79 13.17 -9.76
C ASN A 699 22.13 12.91 -9.02
N ARG A 700 23.15 12.36 -9.71
CA ARG A 700 24.53 12.25 -9.19
C ARG A 700 25.33 13.53 -9.39
N LYS A 701 25.21 14.15 -10.57
CA LYS A 701 26.00 15.33 -10.99
C LYS A 701 25.63 16.60 -10.21
N TYR A 702 24.34 16.85 -9.96
CA TYR A 702 23.90 18.08 -9.30
C TYR A 702 23.95 18.01 -7.76
N ARG A 703 24.01 16.80 -7.19
CA ARG A 703 23.99 16.53 -5.73
C ARG A 703 24.85 17.51 -4.92
N SER A 704 26.14 17.64 -5.20
CA SER A 704 27.05 18.46 -4.38
C SER A 704 26.68 19.95 -4.39
N GLN A 705 26.22 20.47 -5.53
CA GLN A 705 25.78 21.86 -5.67
C GLN A 705 24.48 22.12 -4.88
N VAL A 706 23.57 21.15 -4.88
CA VAL A 706 22.31 21.22 -4.12
C VAL A 706 22.57 21.12 -2.61
N ILE A 707 23.46 20.22 -2.17
CA ILE A 707 23.83 20.07 -0.75
C ILE A 707 24.39 21.38 -0.19
N GLU A 708 25.29 22.06 -0.92
CA GLU A 708 25.87 23.34 -0.50
C GLU A 708 24.82 24.46 -0.48
N ARG A 709 24.02 24.58 -1.55
CA ARG A 709 22.95 25.59 -1.69
C ARG A 709 21.92 25.50 -0.56
N ASP A 710 21.43 24.28 -0.30
CA ASP A 710 20.28 24.04 0.59
C ASP A 710 20.73 23.63 2.02
N LYS A 711 22.04 23.58 2.28
CA LYS A 711 22.68 23.31 3.58
C LYS A 711 22.31 21.96 4.18
N LEU A 712 22.32 20.93 3.32
CA LEU A 712 22.05 19.54 3.66
C LEU A 712 23.26 18.87 4.37
N GLY A 713 23.10 17.62 4.79
CA GLY A 713 24.04 16.84 5.60
C GLY A 713 23.93 17.07 7.11
N ARG A 714 23.44 18.24 7.56
CA ARG A 714 23.45 18.63 8.98
C ARG A 714 22.60 17.72 9.87
N ILE A 715 21.37 17.40 9.47
CA ILE A 715 20.45 16.56 10.27
C ILE A 715 21.01 15.12 10.40
N PRO A 716 21.39 14.43 9.31
CA PRO A 716 22.09 13.15 9.37
C PRO A 716 23.31 13.15 10.29
N GLN A 717 24.20 14.15 10.17
CA GLN A 717 25.38 14.26 11.05
C GLN A 717 24.98 14.39 12.53
N GLN A 718 24.01 15.26 12.83
CA GLN A 718 23.47 15.45 14.19
C GLN A 718 22.73 14.22 14.74
N LEU A 719 22.29 13.29 13.90
CA LEU A 719 21.81 11.98 14.33
C LEU A 719 22.99 11.03 14.57
N ALA A 720 23.90 10.89 13.61
CA ALA A 720 25.05 10.00 13.68
C ALA A 720 25.96 10.28 14.89
N ASP A 721 26.13 11.55 15.25
CA ASP A 721 26.93 12.02 16.40
C ASP A 721 26.43 11.49 17.75
N LYS A 722 25.14 11.19 17.89
CA LYS A 722 24.55 10.69 19.15
C LYS A 722 24.70 9.18 19.34
N TYR A 723 25.24 8.49 18.33
CA TYR A 723 25.44 7.05 18.28
C TYR A 723 26.93 6.71 18.11
N LYS A 724 27.81 7.62 18.57
CA LYS A 724 29.27 7.42 18.62
C LYS A 724 29.69 6.81 19.95
#